data_AF-A0A8C4KCE3-F1
#
_entry.id   AF-A0A8C4KCE3-F1
#
_cell.length_a   1.000
_cell.length_b   1.000
_cell.length_c   1.000
_cell.angle_alpha   90.00
_cell.angle_beta   90.00
_cell.angle_gamma   90.00
#
_symmetry.space_group_name_H-M   'P 1'
#
loop_
_entity.id
_entity.type
_entity.pdbx_description
1 polymer ?
#
loop_
_entity_poly.entity_id
_entity_poly.type
_entity_poly.pdbx_seq_one_letter_code
_entity_poly.pdbx_strand_id
1 'polypeptide(L)'
;MAQFYYKRSVNAPYRDRIPLRIVRAESELSHSEKAYLNAVEKGDYASVKKALEEAEIYFKININCIDPLGRTALLIAIENENLELIELLLSFNVYVGDALLHAIRKEVVGAVELLLNHKKPSGEKQVPPILLDKQFSEFTPDITPIILAAHTNNYEIIKLLVQKGVSVPRPHEVRCNCVECVSSSDVDSLRHSRSRLNIYKALASPSLIALSSEDPFLTAFQLSWELQELSKVENEFKSEYEELSRQCKQFAKDLLDQTRSSRELEIILNYRDDNSLIEEQSGNDLARLKLAIKYRQKEFVAQPNCQQLLASRWYDEFPGWRRRHWAVKMLTCVVIGLLFPVFSVCYLIAPKSPLGLFIRKPFIKFICHTASYLTFLFLLLLASQHIDRSDLNMQGPPPTIVEWMILPWVLGFIWGEIKQMWDGGLQDYIHDWWNLMDFVMNSLYLATISLKIVAFSKYSGLVPRESWDMWHPTLVAEALFAIANIFSSLRLISLFTANSHLGPLQISLGRMLLDILKFLFIYCLVLLAFANGLNQLYFYYETNEPDSCKGIRCDKQNNAFSTLFETLQSLFWSIFGLINLYVTNVKARHEFTEFVGATMFGTYNVISLVVLLNMLIAMMNNSYQLIADHADIEWKFARTKLWMSYFEEGGTLPTPFNVIPSPKSLWYLIKWLWRHLCKKKIRRKPESFGTIGRRAADNLRRHHQYQEVMRNLVKRYVAAMIRDAKTEEGLTEENFKELKQDISSFRFEVLGLLKGSKLSNLQNPKTNKEAVSLSETEEKSENEGNKKGKKKTFSLFDITTMIHPRSATIASEAHNVSNGSAMMVSESTKEKQKRVNFDYDLPDTVVRNAFAGFEDCKKMFLSL
;
A
#
# COMPACT_ATOMS: atom_id res chain seq x y z
N MET A 1 -2.32 49.57 13.80
CA MET A 1 -2.02 50.47 12.67
C MET A 1 -3.05 50.29 11.54
N ALA A 2 -4.31 50.68 11.77
CA ALA A 2 -5.42 50.38 10.83
C ALA A 2 -6.30 51.61 10.52
N GLN A 3 -5.72 52.82 10.41
CA GLN A 3 -6.50 54.05 10.19
C GLN A 3 -5.99 54.97 9.06
N PHE A 4 -5.06 54.55 8.21
CA PHE A 4 -4.51 55.44 7.17
C PHE A 4 -4.98 55.19 5.72
N TYR A 5 -5.94 54.30 5.47
CA TYR A 5 -6.24 53.89 4.08
C TYR A 5 -7.48 54.49 3.39
N TYR A 6 -8.21 55.42 4.00
CA TYR A 6 -9.33 56.08 3.30
C TYR A 6 -9.26 57.60 3.36
N LYS A 7 -8.46 58.17 2.45
CA LYS A 7 -8.66 59.54 1.95
C LYS A 7 -8.69 59.48 0.42
N ARG A 8 -9.88 59.26 -0.13
CA ARG A 8 -10.13 59.23 -1.58
C ARG A 8 -10.33 60.67 -2.04
N SER A 9 -9.30 61.28 -2.63
CA SER A 9 -9.46 62.54 -3.38
C SER A 9 -10.17 62.22 -4.69
N VAL A 10 -11.39 62.73 -4.81
CA VAL A 10 -12.17 62.79 -6.04
C VAL A 10 -11.44 63.73 -7.01
N ASN A 11 -11.10 63.20 -8.20
CA ASN A 11 -10.73 63.84 -9.47
C ASN A 11 -9.52 63.14 -10.11
N ALA A 12 -9.77 62.06 -10.83
CA ALA A 12 -8.85 61.57 -11.86
C ALA A 12 -9.67 61.31 -13.14
N PRO A 13 -9.29 61.87 -14.29
CA PRO A 13 -9.96 61.59 -15.55
C PRO A 13 -9.77 60.12 -15.91
N TYR A 14 -10.73 59.60 -16.65
CA TYR A 14 -10.76 58.26 -17.24
C TYR A 14 -9.36 57.84 -17.73
N ARG A 15 -8.63 57.06 -16.92
CA ARG A 15 -7.40 56.41 -17.38
C ARG A 15 -7.83 55.11 -18.04
N ASP A 16 -7.89 55.09 -19.36
CA ASP A 16 -8.12 53.90 -20.20
C ASP A 16 -7.04 52.80 -20.02
N ARG A 17 -6.09 52.96 -19.10
CA ARG A 17 -5.04 51.98 -18.81
C ARG A 17 -4.80 51.87 -17.31
N ILE A 18 -4.84 50.63 -16.81
CA ILE A 18 -4.43 50.28 -15.45
C ILE A 18 -2.90 50.47 -15.35
N PRO A 19 -2.38 51.27 -14.40
CA PRO A 19 -0.94 51.43 -14.23
C PRO A 19 -0.33 50.17 -13.62
N LEU A 20 0.38 49.39 -14.44
CA LEU A 20 1.18 48.27 -13.97
C LEU A 20 2.51 48.82 -13.43
N ARG A 21 2.76 48.64 -12.14
CA ARG A 21 4.04 48.94 -11.47
C ARG A 21 4.50 47.70 -10.72
N ILE A 22 5.80 47.49 -10.62
CA ILE A 22 6.38 46.45 -9.77
C ILE A 22 6.08 46.83 -8.32
N VAL A 23 5.16 46.11 -7.67
CA VAL A 23 4.66 46.44 -6.32
C VAL A 23 5.66 46.05 -5.23
N ARG A 24 6.45 44.99 -5.49
CA ARG A 24 7.50 44.50 -4.60
C ARG A 24 8.84 44.80 -5.27
N ALA A 25 9.44 45.94 -4.94
CA ALA A 25 10.76 46.32 -5.44
C ALA A 25 11.82 45.64 -4.57
N GLU A 26 12.67 44.83 -5.18
CA GLU A 26 13.86 44.26 -4.56
C GLU A 26 15.06 45.18 -4.78
N SER A 27 16.18 44.93 -4.09
CA SER A 27 17.43 45.66 -4.29
C SER A 27 17.94 45.49 -5.72
N GLU A 28 18.06 46.58 -6.48
CA GLU A 28 18.59 46.52 -7.85
C GLU A 28 20.10 46.22 -7.84
N LEU A 29 20.50 45.21 -8.62
CA LEU A 29 21.91 44.85 -8.80
C LEU A 29 22.68 45.92 -9.57
N SER A 30 23.95 46.11 -9.21
CA SER A 30 24.90 46.92 -9.96
C SER A 30 25.08 46.39 -11.39
N HIS A 31 25.42 47.27 -12.35
CA HIS A 31 25.74 46.85 -13.71
C HIS A 31 26.96 45.89 -13.75
N SER A 32 27.93 46.06 -12.86
CA SER A 32 29.07 45.15 -12.72
C SER A 32 28.67 43.77 -12.18
N GLU A 33 27.73 43.72 -11.22
CA GLU A 33 27.20 42.46 -10.66
C GLU A 33 26.36 41.71 -11.70
N LYS A 34 25.55 42.43 -12.49
CA LYS A 34 24.81 41.84 -13.63
C LYS A 34 25.76 41.25 -14.68
N ALA A 35 26.88 41.92 -14.96
CA ALA A 35 27.88 41.39 -15.89
C ALA A 35 28.57 40.13 -15.35
N TYR A 36 28.87 40.11 -14.04
CA TYR A 36 29.40 38.93 -13.34
C TYR A 36 28.43 37.74 -13.40
N LEU A 37 27.17 37.92 -12.99
CA LEU A 37 26.17 36.85 -13.00
C LEU A 37 25.85 36.34 -14.42
N ASN A 38 25.83 37.23 -15.42
CA ASN A 38 25.67 36.84 -16.83
C ASN A 38 26.89 36.07 -17.36
N ALA A 39 28.11 36.35 -16.87
CA ALA A 39 29.29 35.56 -17.19
C ALA A 39 29.21 34.15 -16.60
N VAL A 40 28.72 34.01 -15.36
CA VAL A 40 28.45 32.72 -14.71
C VAL A 40 27.35 31.96 -15.46
N GLU A 41 26.24 32.62 -15.80
CA GLU A 41 25.12 32.01 -16.53
C GLU A 41 25.54 31.51 -17.92
N LYS A 42 26.51 32.16 -18.57
CA LYS A 42 27.05 31.74 -19.88
C LYS A 42 28.17 30.70 -19.81
N GLY A 43 28.70 30.42 -18.63
CA GLY A 43 29.78 29.47 -18.44
C GLY A 43 31.17 30.02 -18.78
N ASP A 44 31.38 31.33 -18.75
CA ASP A 44 32.66 31.95 -19.11
C ASP A 44 33.65 31.92 -17.93
N TYR A 45 34.42 30.84 -17.85
CA TYR A 45 35.41 30.61 -16.79
C TYR A 45 36.43 31.74 -16.64
N ALA A 46 36.97 32.26 -17.76
CA ALA A 46 38.04 33.26 -17.72
C ALA A 46 37.54 34.62 -17.20
N SER A 47 36.34 35.02 -17.63
CA SER A 47 35.73 36.27 -17.17
C SER A 47 35.30 36.19 -15.70
N VAL A 48 34.75 35.06 -15.27
CA VAL A 48 34.37 34.84 -13.86
C VAL A 48 35.59 34.84 -12.96
N LYS A 49 36.68 34.15 -13.33
CA LYS A 49 37.93 34.14 -12.56
C LYS A 49 38.51 35.55 -12.39
N LYS A 50 38.56 36.34 -13.46
CA LYS A 50 39.02 37.74 -13.39
C LYS A 50 38.14 38.59 -12.48
N ALA A 51 36.81 38.44 -12.58
CA ALA A 51 35.89 39.18 -11.73
C ALA A 51 36.07 38.83 -10.24
N LEU A 52 36.36 37.56 -9.91
CA LEU A 52 36.65 37.11 -8.54
C LEU A 52 38.00 37.67 -8.03
N GLU A 53 39.06 37.63 -8.84
CA GLU A 53 40.36 38.22 -8.51
C GLU A 53 40.24 39.75 -8.30
N GLU A 54 39.47 40.44 -9.15
CA GLU A 54 39.21 41.89 -9.01
C GLU A 54 38.35 42.21 -7.77
N ALA A 55 37.45 41.32 -7.38
CA ALA A 55 36.62 41.48 -6.20
C ALA A 55 37.43 41.43 -4.90
N GLU A 56 38.45 40.57 -4.82
CA GLU A 56 39.38 40.53 -3.67
C GLU A 56 40.18 41.82 -3.50
N ILE A 57 40.53 42.48 -4.62
CA ILE A 57 41.39 43.67 -4.61
C ILE A 57 40.58 44.95 -4.34
N TYR A 58 39.42 45.11 -4.98
CA TYR A 58 38.72 46.39 -5.04
C TYR A 58 37.38 46.43 -4.29
N PHE A 59 36.86 45.29 -3.81
CA PHE A 59 35.55 45.17 -3.12
C PHE A 59 34.36 45.86 -3.83
N LYS A 60 34.45 46.09 -5.15
CA LYS A 60 33.40 46.76 -5.94
C LYS A 60 32.25 45.86 -6.34
N ILE A 61 32.43 44.54 -6.24
CA ILE A 61 31.47 43.52 -6.62
C ILE A 61 31.21 42.66 -5.38
N ASN A 62 29.96 42.53 -4.96
CA ASN A 62 29.62 41.53 -3.98
C ASN A 62 29.57 40.16 -4.66
N ILE A 63 30.47 39.26 -4.28
CA ILE A 63 30.56 37.89 -4.81
C ILE A 63 29.28 37.10 -4.52
N ASN A 64 28.60 37.40 -3.40
CA ASN A 64 27.36 36.76 -2.96
C ASN A 64 26.12 37.58 -3.35
N CYS A 65 26.19 38.36 -4.44
CA CYS A 65 25.01 39.05 -4.96
C CYS A 65 23.93 38.05 -5.40
N ILE A 66 22.68 38.49 -5.29
CA ILE A 66 21.50 37.68 -5.55
C ILE A 66 20.77 38.31 -6.74
N ASP A 67 20.43 37.49 -7.74
CA ASP A 67 19.58 37.90 -8.86
C ASP A 67 18.17 38.29 -8.39
N PRO A 68 17.38 39.02 -9.20
CA PRO A 68 15.95 39.27 -8.93
C PRO A 68 15.08 38.00 -8.87
N LEU A 69 15.66 36.83 -9.18
CA LEU A 69 15.04 35.52 -9.05
C LEU A 69 15.43 34.80 -7.76
N GLY A 70 16.23 35.43 -6.88
CA GLY A 70 16.70 34.82 -5.63
C GLY A 70 17.91 33.89 -5.78
N ARG A 71 18.58 33.87 -6.94
CA ARG A 71 19.72 32.96 -7.21
C ARG A 71 21.05 33.64 -6.92
N THR A 72 21.96 32.94 -6.25
CA THR A 72 23.37 33.34 -6.12
C THR A 72 24.19 32.82 -7.31
N ALA A 73 25.39 33.37 -7.52
CA ALA A 73 26.32 32.86 -8.54
C ALA A 73 26.57 31.34 -8.42
N LEU A 74 26.68 30.83 -7.19
CA LEU A 74 26.87 29.40 -6.93
C LEU A 74 25.64 28.57 -7.32
N LEU A 75 24.43 29.07 -7.04
CA LEU A 75 23.19 28.40 -7.45
C LEU A 75 23.05 28.35 -8.98
N ILE A 76 23.44 29.40 -9.70
CA ILE A 76 23.44 29.43 -11.17
C ILE A 76 24.44 28.41 -11.74
N ALA A 77 25.62 28.28 -11.12
CA ALA A 77 26.62 27.30 -11.54
C ALA A 77 26.12 25.85 -11.32
N ILE A 78 25.42 25.59 -10.20
CA ILE A 78 24.79 24.29 -9.90
C ILE A 78 23.63 23.99 -10.85
N GLU A 79 22.76 24.97 -11.11
CA GLU A 79 21.60 24.82 -12.00
C GLU A 79 22.00 24.50 -13.44
N ASN A 80 23.19 24.93 -13.86
CA ASN A 80 23.75 24.68 -15.19
C ASN A 80 24.79 23.54 -15.21
N GLU A 81 24.94 22.78 -14.13
CA GLU A 81 25.89 21.66 -13.97
C GLU A 81 27.37 21.96 -14.29
N ASN A 82 27.80 23.22 -14.20
CA ASN A 82 29.18 23.59 -14.52
C ASN A 82 30.12 23.36 -13.31
N LEU A 83 30.69 22.15 -13.24
CA LEU A 83 31.56 21.71 -12.14
C LEU A 83 32.80 22.58 -11.94
N GLU A 84 33.40 23.09 -13.02
CA GLU A 84 34.62 23.92 -12.97
C GLU A 84 34.35 25.27 -12.32
N LEU A 85 33.21 25.90 -12.67
CA LEU A 85 32.78 27.14 -12.03
C LEU A 85 32.43 26.92 -10.55
N ILE A 86 31.83 25.78 -10.20
CA ILE A 86 31.54 25.43 -8.80
C ILE A 86 32.85 25.32 -8.00
N GLU A 87 33.84 24.58 -8.52
CA GLU A 87 35.15 24.46 -7.87
C GLU A 87 35.85 25.82 -7.71
N LEU A 88 35.82 26.65 -8.76
CA LEU A 88 36.35 28.01 -8.72
C LEU A 88 35.66 28.85 -7.65
N LEU A 89 34.33 28.90 -7.64
CA LEU A 89 33.55 29.67 -6.66
C LEU A 89 33.79 29.18 -5.22
N LEU A 90 33.92 27.87 -5.02
CA LEU A 90 34.23 27.29 -3.71
C LEU A 90 35.67 27.61 -3.26
N SER A 91 36.63 27.71 -4.18
CA SER A 91 38.01 28.10 -3.88
C SER A 91 38.12 29.55 -3.38
N PHE A 92 37.24 30.44 -3.87
CA PHE A 92 37.12 31.84 -3.43
C PHE A 92 36.18 32.04 -2.22
N ASN A 93 35.84 30.98 -1.48
CA ASN A 93 35.04 31.03 -0.24
C ASN A 93 33.67 31.74 -0.37
N VAL A 94 32.96 31.50 -1.48
CA VAL A 94 31.58 31.95 -1.67
C VAL A 94 30.65 31.42 -0.56
N TYR A 95 29.62 32.18 -0.20
CA TYR A 95 28.63 31.75 0.79
C TYR A 95 27.81 30.57 0.24
N VAL A 96 28.00 29.39 0.83
CA VAL A 96 27.35 28.16 0.38
C VAL A 96 25.87 28.10 0.76
N GLY A 97 25.47 28.63 1.93
CA GLY A 97 24.07 28.64 2.36
C GLY A 97 23.37 27.27 2.23
N ASP A 98 22.24 27.25 1.53
CA ASP A 98 21.45 26.06 1.18
C ASP A 98 21.80 25.47 -0.20
N ALA A 99 22.91 25.88 -0.83
CA ALA A 99 23.33 25.39 -2.15
C ALA A 99 23.50 23.87 -2.23
N LEU A 100 23.84 23.22 -1.11
CA LEU A 100 23.86 21.76 -1.02
C LEU A 100 22.47 21.15 -1.26
N LEU A 101 21.41 21.74 -0.71
CA LEU A 101 20.04 21.28 -0.91
C LEU A 101 19.59 21.48 -2.36
N HIS A 102 19.99 22.59 -2.98
CA HIS A 102 19.74 22.83 -4.41
C HIS A 102 20.46 21.83 -5.32
N ALA A 103 21.73 21.52 -5.03
CA ALA A 103 22.49 20.50 -5.76
C ALA A 103 21.84 19.12 -5.64
N ILE A 104 21.31 18.77 -4.47
CA ILE A 104 20.58 17.52 -4.24
C ILE A 104 19.26 17.50 -5.02
N ARG A 105 18.51 18.60 -5.00
CA ARG A 105 17.23 18.72 -5.74
C ARG A 105 17.41 18.57 -7.25
N LYS A 106 18.54 19.06 -7.78
CA LYS A 106 18.93 18.95 -9.19
C LYS A 106 19.63 17.64 -9.52
N GLU A 107 19.88 16.79 -8.52
CA GLU A 107 20.51 15.48 -8.68
C GLU A 107 21.95 15.49 -9.24
N VAL A 108 22.67 16.62 -9.09
CA VAL A 108 24.02 16.81 -9.62
C VAL A 108 25.05 16.18 -8.67
N VAL A 109 25.42 14.93 -8.93
CA VAL A 109 26.32 14.14 -8.07
C VAL A 109 27.69 14.81 -7.90
N GLY A 110 28.28 15.34 -8.97
CA GLY A 110 29.59 16.00 -8.93
C GLY A 110 29.60 17.26 -8.06
N ALA A 111 28.56 18.09 -8.16
CA ALA A 111 28.40 19.28 -7.34
C ALA A 111 28.24 18.92 -5.85
N VAL A 112 27.45 17.88 -5.55
CA VAL A 112 27.28 17.39 -4.17
C VAL A 112 28.60 16.88 -3.61
N GLU A 113 29.40 16.12 -4.37
CA GLU A 113 30.71 15.64 -3.93
C GLU A 113 31.68 16.78 -3.61
N LEU A 114 31.77 17.78 -4.49
CA LEU A 114 32.59 18.98 -4.27
C LEU A 114 32.15 19.75 -3.02
N LEU A 115 30.84 19.96 -2.84
CA LEU A 115 30.28 20.65 -1.68
C LEU A 115 30.49 19.86 -0.36
N LEU A 116 30.41 18.53 -0.39
CA LEU A 116 30.65 17.68 0.78
C LEU A 116 32.14 17.55 1.16
N ASN A 117 33.04 17.82 0.21
CA ASN A 117 34.48 17.79 0.43
C ASN A 117 35.04 19.18 0.78
N HIS A 118 34.27 20.25 0.57
CA HIS A 118 34.62 21.60 1.00
C HIS A 118 34.72 21.68 2.53
N LYS A 119 35.97 21.76 3.03
CA LYS A 119 36.23 22.00 4.46
C LYS A 119 36.27 23.50 4.70
N LYS A 120 35.32 24.03 5.47
CA LYS A 120 35.49 25.35 6.09
C LYS A 120 36.76 25.34 6.95
N PRO A 121 37.60 26.38 6.93
CA PRO A 121 38.70 26.51 7.87
C PRO A 121 38.15 26.50 9.30
N SER A 122 38.68 25.57 10.10
CA SER A 122 38.20 25.20 11.43
C SER A 122 38.27 26.37 12.41
N GLY A 123 37.19 26.59 13.17
CA GLY A 123 37.20 27.60 14.20
C GLY A 123 35.92 27.80 15.01
N GLU A 124 35.03 26.80 15.17
CA GLU A 124 34.10 26.77 16.31
C GLU A 124 33.42 25.40 16.41
N LYS A 125 33.55 24.76 17.57
CA LYS A 125 32.73 23.62 17.96
C LYS A 125 31.31 24.13 18.22
N GLN A 126 30.42 23.97 17.25
CA GLN A 126 28.98 23.87 17.47
C GLN A 126 28.34 23.34 16.20
N VAL A 127 27.26 22.59 16.39
CA VAL A 127 26.32 22.14 15.35
C VAL A 127 26.17 23.26 14.31
N PRO A 128 26.40 23.01 13.01
CA PRO A 128 26.54 24.09 12.05
C PRO A 128 25.30 25.00 12.11
N PRO A 129 25.46 26.33 12.24
CA PRO A 129 24.38 27.28 12.04
C PRO A 129 24.12 27.40 10.53
N ILE A 130 23.68 26.28 9.93
CA ILE A 130 23.06 26.22 8.59
C ILE A 130 21.55 26.52 8.72
N LEU A 131 21.07 26.87 9.92
CA LEU A 131 19.64 26.92 10.26
C LEU A 131 19.15 28.29 10.76
N LEU A 132 19.91 29.38 10.59
CA LEU A 132 19.59 30.65 11.23
C LEU A 132 19.38 31.85 10.31
N ASP A 133 19.69 31.78 9.02
CA ASP A 133 19.36 32.90 8.15
C ASP A 133 17.93 32.79 7.61
N LYS A 134 17.01 33.41 8.37
CA LYS A 134 15.57 33.47 8.10
C LYS A 134 15.21 34.22 6.82
N GLN A 135 16.16 34.83 6.12
CA GLN A 135 15.79 35.86 5.16
C GLN A 135 15.21 35.28 3.86
N PHE A 136 15.77 34.23 3.24
CA PHE A 136 15.16 33.58 2.05
C PHE A 136 15.72 32.17 1.80
N SER A 137 15.38 31.16 2.62
CA SER A 137 15.60 29.77 2.18
C SER A 137 14.37 29.27 1.42
N GLU A 138 14.59 28.62 0.28
CA GLU A 138 13.52 28.02 -0.52
C GLU A 138 12.93 26.78 0.18
N PHE A 139 13.72 26.13 1.05
CA PHE A 139 13.35 24.90 1.72
C PHE A 139 12.74 25.16 3.10
N THR A 140 11.87 24.25 3.54
CA THR A 140 11.40 24.30 4.92
C THR A 140 12.56 23.94 5.86
N PRO A 141 12.70 24.63 7.00
CA PRO A 141 13.88 24.54 7.86
C PRO A 141 14.06 23.17 8.55
N ASP A 142 13.07 22.30 8.47
CA ASP A 142 13.09 20.91 8.95
C ASP A 142 13.75 19.94 7.96
N ILE A 143 13.98 20.36 6.71
CA ILE A 143 14.60 19.51 5.68
C ILE A 143 16.11 19.45 5.91
N THR A 144 16.59 18.24 6.18
CA THR A 144 18.03 17.93 6.19
C THR A 144 18.47 17.43 4.80
N PRO A 145 19.78 17.51 4.46
CA PRO A 145 20.29 17.03 3.17
C PRO A 145 19.90 15.57 2.85
N ILE A 146 19.90 14.69 3.86
CA ILE A 146 19.51 13.29 3.67
C ILE A 146 18.01 13.11 3.43
N ILE A 147 17.15 13.95 4.05
CA ILE A 147 15.71 13.91 3.83
C ILE A 147 15.40 14.31 2.38
N LEU A 148 16.02 15.39 1.90
CA LEU A 148 15.82 15.84 0.52
C LEU A 148 16.38 14.85 -0.50
N ALA A 149 17.56 14.28 -0.25
CA ALA A 149 18.15 13.25 -1.12
C ALA A 149 17.28 11.99 -1.19
N ALA A 150 16.63 11.62 -0.08
CA ALA A 150 15.66 10.54 -0.06
C ALA A 150 14.38 10.89 -0.84
N HIS A 151 13.94 12.16 -0.84
CA HIS A 151 12.78 12.60 -1.62
C HIS A 151 13.03 12.54 -3.12
N THR A 152 14.24 12.85 -3.59
CA THR A 152 14.62 12.69 -5.01
C THR A 152 14.90 11.23 -5.38
N ASN A 153 15.04 10.34 -4.39
CA ASN A 153 15.27 8.91 -4.57
C ASN A 153 16.56 8.57 -5.35
N ASN A 154 17.54 9.49 -5.39
CA ASN A 154 18.81 9.28 -6.08
C ASN A 154 19.79 8.44 -5.24
N TYR A 155 20.13 7.24 -5.73
CA TYR A 155 20.95 6.26 -5.00
C TYR A 155 22.38 6.75 -4.72
N GLU A 156 23.01 7.48 -5.64
CA GLU A 156 24.42 7.88 -5.52
C GLU A 156 24.60 8.97 -4.47
N ILE A 157 23.72 9.97 -4.48
CA ILE A 157 23.72 11.07 -3.50
C ILE A 157 23.47 10.53 -2.09
N ILE A 158 22.46 9.66 -1.92
CA ILE A 158 22.17 9.04 -0.61
C ILE A 158 23.38 8.25 -0.13
N LYS A 159 24.04 7.49 -1.00
CA LYS A 159 25.24 6.71 -0.64
C LYS A 159 26.38 7.62 -0.17
N LEU A 160 26.63 8.74 -0.85
CA LEU A 160 27.65 9.72 -0.43
C LEU A 160 27.33 10.31 0.96
N LEU A 161 26.07 10.66 1.21
CA LEU A 161 25.64 11.21 2.50
C LEU A 161 25.71 10.19 3.64
N VAL A 162 25.32 8.94 3.39
CA VAL A 162 25.40 7.85 4.38
C VAL A 162 26.85 7.54 4.74
N GLN A 163 27.78 7.60 3.78
CA GLN A 163 29.22 7.45 4.06
C GLN A 163 29.78 8.56 4.97
N LYS A 164 29.17 9.75 4.97
CA LYS A 164 29.51 10.85 5.87
C LYS A 164 28.85 10.73 7.26
N GLY A 165 28.03 9.69 7.50
CA GLY A 165 27.43 9.38 8.80
C GLY A 165 26.19 10.21 9.16
N VAL A 166 25.46 10.73 8.17
CA VAL A 166 24.23 11.50 8.41
C VAL A 166 23.10 10.58 8.88
N SER A 167 22.35 10.99 9.91
CA SER A 167 21.22 10.25 10.48
C SER A 167 19.88 10.91 10.20
N VAL A 168 18.83 10.10 9.97
CA VAL A 168 17.43 10.56 9.91
C VAL A 168 16.79 10.42 11.29
N PRO A 169 16.08 11.44 11.82
CA PRO A 169 15.32 11.32 13.07
C PRO A 169 14.23 10.24 12.95
N ARG A 170 14.00 9.49 14.03
CA ARG A 170 12.85 8.58 14.08
C ARG A 170 11.59 9.36 14.41
N PRO A 171 10.51 9.22 13.62
CA PRO A 171 9.26 9.90 13.91
C PRO A 171 8.64 9.32 15.19
N HIS A 172 8.20 10.20 16.09
CA HIS A 172 7.39 9.81 17.24
C HIS A 172 5.95 9.50 16.79
N GLU A 173 5.26 8.69 17.58
CA GLU A 173 3.83 8.46 17.38
C GLU A 173 3.04 9.78 17.44
N VAL A 174 1.94 9.87 16.68
CA VAL A 174 1.09 11.08 16.63
C VAL A 174 0.53 11.44 18.02
N ARG A 175 0.35 10.44 18.89
CA ARG A 175 -0.17 10.58 20.25
C ARG A 175 0.94 10.73 21.32
N CYS A 176 2.17 10.98 20.90
CA CYS A 176 3.29 11.12 21.82
C CYS A 176 3.16 12.41 22.65
N ASN A 177 3.21 12.26 23.98
CA ASN A 177 3.11 13.36 24.94
C ASN A 177 4.49 13.82 25.45
N CYS A 178 5.56 13.63 24.68
CA CYS A 178 6.88 14.12 25.10
C CYS A 178 6.97 15.65 24.99
N VAL A 179 7.83 16.25 25.82
CA VAL A 179 7.96 17.72 25.91
C VAL A 179 8.33 18.35 24.56
N GLU A 180 9.17 17.68 23.77
CA GLU A 180 9.57 18.14 22.44
C GLU A 180 8.39 18.16 21.44
N CYS A 181 7.58 17.09 21.39
CA CYS A 181 6.43 17.04 20.50
C CYS A 181 5.38 18.09 20.89
N VAL A 182 5.02 18.16 22.17
CA VAL A 182 4.01 19.11 22.67
C VAL A 182 4.44 20.56 22.45
N SER A 183 5.69 20.89 22.79
CA SER A 183 6.20 22.25 22.54
C SER A 183 6.25 22.60 21.05
N SER A 184 6.68 21.67 20.19
CA SER A 184 6.71 21.91 18.74
C SER A 184 5.31 22.07 18.15
N SER A 185 4.31 21.31 18.63
CA SER A 185 2.93 21.43 18.19
C SER A 185 2.25 22.70 18.68
N ASP A 186 2.53 23.14 19.91
CA ASP A 186 1.97 24.36 20.49
C ASP A 186 2.54 25.62 19.81
N VAL A 187 3.82 25.56 19.40
CA VAL A 187 4.46 26.65 18.65
C VAL A 187 3.96 26.68 17.21
N ASP A 188 3.97 25.54 16.51
CA ASP A 188 3.53 25.44 15.11
C ASP A 188 3.13 23.99 14.73
N SER A 189 1.83 23.72 14.78
CA SER A 189 1.25 22.42 14.45
C SER A 189 1.41 22.03 12.97
N LEU A 190 1.42 23.00 12.05
CA LEU A 190 1.60 22.76 10.62
C LEU A 190 3.04 22.30 10.36
N ARG A 191 4.03 22.97 10.96
CA ARG A 191 5.44 22.58 10.82
C ARG A 191 5.70 21.20 11.45
N HIS A 192 5.09 20.92 12.59
CA HIS A 192 5.22 19.59 13.22
C HIS A 192 4.66 18.47 12.33
N SER A 193 3.45 18.64 11.78
CA SER A 193 2.85 17.64 10.87
C SER A 193 3.62 17.50 9.55
N ARG A 194 4.01 18.63 8.93
CA ARG A 194 4.83 18.65 7.70
C ARG A 194 6.19 17.98 7.91
N SER A 195 6.84 18.22 9.04
CA SER A 195 8.13 17.60 9.36
C SER A 195 8.03 16.10 9.52
N ARG A 196 7.00 15.61 10.23
CA ARG A 196 6.73 14.17 10.32
C ARG A 196 6.50 13.54 8.95
N LEU A 197 5.69 14.17 8.11
CA LEU A 197 5.43 13.71 6.75
C LEU A 197 6.70 13.67 5.90
N ASN A 198 7.55 14.70 5.98
CA ASN A 198 8.85 14.76 5.30
C ASN A 198 9.78 13.62 5.74
N ILE A 199 9.81 13.30 7.05
CA ILE A 199 10.58 12.18 7.59
C ILE A 199 10.06 10.85 7.05
N TYR A 200 8.75 10.62 7.09
CA TYR A 200 8.14 9.40 6.55
C TYR A 200 8.37 9.26 5.04
N LYS A 201 8.26 10.35 4.29
CA LYS A 201 8.56 10.38 2.86
C LYS A 201 10.02 10.02 2.57
N ALA A 202 10.95 10.47 3.40
CA ALA A 202 12.36 10.08 3.28
C ALA A 202 12.56 8.59 3.60
N LEU A 203 12.02 8.09 4.72
CA LEU A 203 12.14 6.70 5.15
C LEU A 203 11.48 5.70 4.19
N ALA A 204 10.41 6.12 3.51
CA ALA A 204 9.69 5.32 2.52
C ALA A 204 10.41 5.21 1.16
N SER A 205 11.48 5.99 0.94
CA SER A 205 12.19 6.00 -0.35
C SER A 205 12.90 4.65 -0.61
N PRO A 206 12.72 4.04 -1.80
CA PRO A 206 13.35 2.78 -2.16
C PRO A 206 14.87 2.77 -2.02
N SER A 207 15.54 3.86 -2.45
CA SER A 207 16.99 3.98 -2.41
C SER A 207 17.54 4.01 -0.98
N LEU A 208 16.86 4.69 -0.04
CA LEU A 208 17.28 4.72 1.36
C LEU A 208 17.06 3.36 2.03
N ILE A 209 15.93 2.71 1.78
CA ILE A 209 15.65 1.36 2.30
C ILE A 209 16.71 0.36 1.79
N ALA A 210 17.04 0.41 0.50
CA ALA A 210 18.05 -0.45 -0.12
C ALA A 210 19.46 -0.30 0.50
N LEU A 211 19.84 0.90 0.95
CA LEU A 211 21.16 1.18 1.50
C LEU A 211 21.26 0.96 3.01
N SER A 212 20.21 1.29 3.77
CA SER A 212 20.26 1.37 5.23
C SER A 212 19.70 0.15 5.96
N SER A 213 18.77 -0.58 5.36
CA SER A 213 18.07 -1.68 6.03
C SER A 213 18.78 -3.04 5.82
N GLU A 214 18.91 -3.82 6.89
CA GLU A 214 19.41 -5.19 6.83
C GLU A 214 18.40 -6.15 6.18
N ASP A 215 17.10 -5.89 6.38
CA ASP A 215 16.00 -6.63 5.78
C ASP A 215 14.97 -5.68 5.15
N PRO A 216 15.15 -5.30 3.88
CA PRO A 216 14.27 -4.34 3.21
C PRO A 216 12.82 -4.81 3.11
N PHE A 217 12.54 -6.12 3.12
CA PHE A 217 11.16 -6.62 3.13
C PHE A 217 10.45 -6.28 4.44
N LEU A 218 11.10 -6.52 5.59
CA LEU A 218 10.51 -6.23 6.89
C LEU A 218 10.29 -4.73 7.09
N THR A 219 11.28 -3.92 6.74
CA THR A 219 11.18 -2.45 6.81
C THR A 219 10.06 -1.93 5.93
N ALA A 220 9.95 -2.39 4.67
CA ALA A 220 8.86 -2.00 3.78
C ALA A 220 7.48 -2.44 4.29
N PHE A 221 7.36 -3.64 4.87
CA PHE A 221 6.10 -4.13 5.44
C PHE A 221 5.66 -3.33 6.66
N GLN A 222 6.59 -3.00 7.56
CA GLN A 222 6.31 -2.19 8.75
C GLN A 222 5.96 -0.75 8.38
N LEU A 223 6.78 -0.10 7.55
CA LEU A 223 6.53 1.28 7.10
C LEU A 223 5.20 1.39 6.36
N SER A 224 4.91 0.49 5.42
CA SER A 224 3.64 0.54 4.70
C SER A 224 2.42 0.34 5.60
N TRP A 225 2.55 -0.43 6.68
CA TRP A 225 1.50 -0.60 7.70
C TRP A 225 1.35 0.65 8.57
N GLU A 226 2.46 1.19 9.08
CA GLU A 226 2.47 2.41 9.88
C GLU A 226 1.86 3.58 9.09
N LEU A 227 2.28 3.79 7.84
CA LEU A 227 1.72 4.82 6.95
C LEU A 227 0.22 4.62 6.69
N GLN A 228 -0.23 3.37 6.56
CA GLN A 228 -1.65 3.05 6.34
C GLN A 228 -2.52 3.29 7.57
N GLU A 229 -1.97 3.11 8.78
CA GLU A 229 -2.66 3.44 10.03
C GLU A 229 -2.62 4.95 10.29
N LEU A 230 -1.49 5.60 10.02
CA LEU A 230 -1.34 7.06 10.11
C LEU A 230 -2.31 7.79 9.17
N SER A 231 -2.56 7.27 7.96
CA SER A 231 -3.52 7.87 7.03
C SER A 231 -4.97 7.87 7.54
N LYS A 232 -5.28 7.04 8.54
CA LYS A 232 -6.58 7.03 9.24
C LYS A 232 -6.61 7.93 10.47
N VAL A 233 -5.44 8.22 11.04
CA VAL A 233 -5.29 9.09 12.22
C VAL A 233 -5.22 10.55 11.79
N GLU A 234 -4.45 10.86 10.74
CA GLU A 234 -4.34 12.20 10.15
C GLU A 234 -5.14 12.27 8.85
N ASN A 235 -6.31 12.89 8.92
CA ASN A 235 -7.24 12.93 7.80
C ASN A 235 -6.80 13.93 6.71
N GLU A 236 -6.06 14.97 7.09
CA GLU A 236 -5.65 16.09 6.22
C GLU A 236 -4.65 15.64 5.15
N PHE A 237 -3.67 14.81 5.53
CA PHE A 237 -2.62 14.29 4.63
C PHE A 237 -2.85 12.83 4.23
N LYS A 238 -4.09 12.35 4.32
CA LYS A 238 -4.43 10.94 4.05
C LYS A 238 -3.95 10.46 2.68
N SER A 239 -4.11 11.27 1.62
CA SER A 239 -3.70 10.90 0.26
C SER A 239 -2.20 10.70 0.15
N GLU A 240 -1.40 11.57 0.77
CA GLU A 240 0.07 11.49 0.74
C GLU A 240 0.56 10.24 1.49
N TYR A 241 0.02 9.95 2.67
CA TYR A 241 0.37 8.73 3.40
C TYR A 241 -0.04 7.45 2.68
N GLU A 242 -1.22 7.43 2.03
CA GLU A 242 -1.66 6.30 1.21
C GLU A 242 -0.78 6.09 -0.02
N GLU A 243 -0.29 7.16 -0.63
CA GLU A 243 0.68 7.12 -1.73
C GLU A 243 2.03 6.55 -1.28
N LEU A 244 2.58 7.04 -0.16
CA LEU A 244 3.84 6.50 0.41
C LEU A 244 3.70 5.04 0.82
N SER A 245 2.55 4.65 1.39
CA SER A 245 2.26 3.24 1.71
C SER A 245 2.23 2.38 0.44
N ARG A 246 1.66 2.89 -0.66
CA ARG A 246 1.64 2.22 -1.96
C ARG A 246 3.05 2.09 -2.54
N GLN A 247 3.86 3.15 -2.46
CA GLN A 247 5.26 3.13 -2.89
C GLN A 247 6.07 2.04 -2.16
N CYS A 248 5.90 1.90 -0.84
CA CYS A 248 6.55 0.84 -0.06
C CYS A 248 6.07 -0.57 -0.47
N LYS A 249 4.77 -0.75 -0.73
CA LYS A 249 4.20 -2.03 -1.21
C LYS A 249 4.75 -2.41 -2.59
N GLN A 250 4.85 -1.42 -3.47
CA GLN A 250 5.41 -1.59 -4.81
C GLN A 250 6.90 -1.92 -4.75
N PHE A 251 7.68 -1.21 -3.92
CA PHE A 251 9.09 -1.54 -3.69
C PHE A 251 9.29 -3.00 -3.25
N ALA A 252 8.48 -3.48 -2.30
CA ALA A 252 8.56 -4.88 -1.87
C ALA A 252 8.21 -5.87 -2.99
N LYS A 253 7.20 -5.56 -3.82
CA LYS A 253 6.84 -6.36 -4.99
C LYS A 253 7.98 -6.39 -6.02
N ASP A 254 8.55 -5.23 -6.35
CA ASP A 254 9.59 -5.09 -7.38
C ASP A 254 10.92 -5.72 -6.93
N LEU A 255 11.23 -5.68 -5.63
CA LEU A 255 12.38 -6.39 -5.06
C LEU A 255 12.23 -7.91 -5.17
N LEU A 256 11.01 -8.45 -4.97
CA LEU A 256 10.74 -9.87 -5.16
C LEU A 256 10.76 -10.26 -6.65
N ASP A 257 10.52 -9.31 -7.56
CA ASP A 257 10.62 -9.51 -9.02
C ASP A 257 12.04 -9.73 -9.52
N GLN A 258 13.03 -9.31 -8.75
CA GLN A 258 14.45 -9.57 -9.05
C GLN A 258 14.92 -11.00 -8.76
N THR A 259 14.04 -11.85 -8.20
CA THR A 259 14.33 -13.27 -7.98
C THR A 259 14.42 -14.02 -9.31
N ARG A 260 15.52 -14.76 -9.52
CA ARG A 260 15.76 -15.48 -10.79
C ARG A 260 15.66 -16.99 -10.65
N SER A 261 15.71 -17.50 -9.42
CA SER A 261 15.64 -18.94 -9.14
C SER A 261 14.56 -19.24 -8.11
N SER A 262 13.93 -20.41 -8.23
CA SER A 262 12.98 -20.90 -7.23
C SER A 262 13.61 -21.05 -5.85
N ARG A 263 14.92 -21.37 -5.79
CA ARG A 263 15.66 -21.48 -4.54
C ARG A 263 15.83 -20.13 -3.83
N GLU A 264 16.18 -19.06 -4.57
CA GLU A 264 16.21 -17.69 -4.01
C GLU A 264 14.83 -17.34 -3.43
N LEU A 265 13.76 -17.61 -4.19
CA LEU A 265 12.39 -17.34 -3.77
C LEU A 265 11.96 -18.13 -2.52
N GLU A 266 12.27 -19.43 -2.47
CA GLU A 266 11.97 -20.29 -1.32
C GLU A 266 12.71 -19.85 -0.06
N ILE A 267 13.96 -19.41 -0.17
CA ILE A 267 14.74 -18.88 0.97
C ILE A 267 14.04 -17.64 1.54
N ILE A 268 13.57 -16.73 0.68
CA ILE A 268 12.91 -15.49 1.12
C ILE A 268 11.57 -15.80 1.78
N LEU A 269 10.73 -16.60 1.14
CA LEU A 269 9.37 -16.86 1.60
C LEU A 269 9.33 -17.71 2.88
N ASN A 270 10.35 -18.55 3.11
CA ASN A 270 10.46 -19.38 4.31
C ASN A 270 11.30 -18.76 5.43
N TYR A 271 11.86 -17.56 5.22
CA TYR A 271 12.68 -16.91 6.25
C TYR A 271 11.83 -16.51 7.47
N ARG A 272 12.36 -16.79 8.66
CA ARG A 272 11.79 -16.42 9.97
C ARG A 272 12.90 -15.81 10.83
N ASP A 273 12.59 -14.69 11.48
CA ASP A 273 13.51 -13.99 12.38
C ASP A 273 13.39 -14.57 13.79
N ASP A 274 14.06 -15.69 14.04
CA ASP A 274 13.96 -16.44 15.30
C ASP A 274 14.97 -15.93 16.35
N ASN A 275 14.53 -15.02 17.21
CA ASN A 275 15.21 -14.76 18.49
C ASN A 275 14.83 -15.78 19.59
N SER A 276 13.80 -16.62 19.37
CA SER A 276 13.33 -17.61 20.35
C SER A 276 13.76 -19.04 19.97
N LEU A 277 14.86 -19.51 20.56
CA LEU A 277 15.43 -20.86 20.39
C LEU A 277 14.54 -22.04 20.84
N ILE A 278 13.29 -21.78 21.27
CA ILE A 278 12.50 -22.64 22.18
C ILE A 278 11.21 -23.17 21.54
N GLU A 279 10.80 -22.70 20.36
CA GLU A 279 9.64 -23.23 19.66
C GLU A 279 10.03 -24.34 18.67
N GLU A 280 9.58 -25.56 18.99
CA GLU A 280 9.70 -26.73 18.13
C GLU A 280 8.94 -26.54 16.81
N GLN A 281 9.69 -26.66 15.70
CA GLN A 281 9.33 -27.43 14.50
C GLN A 281 7.83 -27.55 14.18
N SER A 282 7.33 -26.61 13.38
CA SER A 282 6.45 -26.95 12.25
C SER A 282 7.12 -26.40 10.98
N GLY A 283 7.51 -27.32 10.10
CA GLY A 283 7.84 -27.19 8.67
C GLY A 283 8.51 -25.92 8.10
N ASN A 284 8.88 -26.01 6.82
CA ASN A 284 9.19 -24.83 6.01
C ASN A 284 7.88 -24.06 5.76
N ASP A 285 7.38 -23.38 6.78
CA ASP A 285 5.99 -22.90 6.83
C ASP A 285 5.83 -21.47 6.29
N LEU A 286 6.39 -21.16 5.11
CA LEU A 286 6.14 -19.90 4.37
C LEU A 286 6.00 -18.67 5.28
N ALA A 287 6.90 -18.55 6.28
CA ALA A 287 6.70 -17.67 7.43
C ALA A 287 6.66 -16.20 7.01
N ARG A 288 7.53 -15.81 6.08
CA ARG A 288 7.54 -14.47 5.50
C ARG A 288 6.26 -14.18 4.71
N LEU A 289 5.69 -15.17 4.05
CA LEU A 289 4.41 -15.01 3.34
C LEU A 289 3.25 -14.81 4.32
N LYS A 290 3.20 -15.57 5.42
CA LYS A 290 2.22 -15.34 6.50
C LYS A 290 2.34 -13.93 7.05
N LEU A 291 3.58 -13.45 7.25
CA LEU A 291 3.85 -12.08 7.68
C LEU A 291 3.39 -11.04 6.64
N ALA A 292 3.63 -11.27 5.35
CA ALA A 292 3.17 -10.40 4.27
C ALA A 292 1.63 -10.32 4.21
N ILE A 293 0.93 -11.45 4.45
CA ILE A 293 -0.53 -11.50 4.55
C ILE A 293 -1.02 -10.69 5.76
N LYS A 294 -0.34 -10.81 6.91
CA LYS A 294 -0.66 -10.04 8.13
C LYS A 294 -0.57 -8.53 7.89
N TYR A 295 0.51 -8.08 7.23
CA TYR A 295 0.68 -6.67 6.84
C TYR A 295 -0.09 -6.25 5.58
N ARG A 296 -1.02 -7.08 5.08
CA ARG A 296 -1.89 -6.79 3.92
C ARG A 296 -1.13 -6.40 2.64
N GLN A 297 0.01 -7.05 2.38
CA GLN A 297 0.86 -6.83 1.21
C GLN A 297 0.28 -7.54 -0.02
N LYS A 298 -0.80 -6.97 -0.58
CA LYS A 298 -1.57 -7.62 -1.67
C LYS A 298 -0.74 -7.82 -2.94
N GLU A 299 -0.01 -6.80 -3.37
CA GLU A 299 0.79 -6.82 -4.60
C GLU A 299 1.98 -7.79 -4.52
N PHE A 300 2.68 -7.81 -3.39
CA PHE A 300 3.77 -8.76 -3.10
C PHE A 300 3.29 -10.20 -3.24
N VAL A 301 2.14 -10.54 -2.66
CA VAL A 301 1.59 -11.90 -2.73
C VAL A 301 1.10 -12.23 -4.14
N ALA A 302 0.52 -11.26 -4.84
CA ALA A 302 -0.02 -11.45 -6.19
C ALA A 302 1.05 -11.59 -7.29
N GLN A 303 2.32 -11.39 -6.95
CA GLN A 303 3.43 -11.51 -7.89
C GLN A 303 3.44 -12.89 -8.59
N PRO A 304 3.67 -12.96 -9.93
CA PRO A 304 3.62 -14.20 -10.69
C PRO A 304 4.51 -15.32 -10.14
N ASN A 305 5.75 -15.01 -9.76
CA ASN A 305 6.72 -15.99 -9.24
C ASN A 305 6.26 -16.60 -7.91
N CYS A 306 5.77 -15.76 -6.99
CA CYS A 306 5.18 -16.20 -5.73
C CYS A 306 3.95 -17.10 -5.98
N GLN A 307 3.05 -16.70 -6.88
CA GLN A 307 1.86 -17.47 -7.23
C GLN A 307 2.19 -18.81 -7.90
N GLN A 308 3.28 -18.89 -8.66
CA GLN A 308 3.76 -20.14 -9.24
C GLN A 308 4.24 -21.12 -8.16
N LEU A 309 5.01 -20.65 -7.18
CA LEU A 309 5.46 -21.47 -6.05
C LEU A 309 4.26 -21.94 -5.20
N LEU A 310 3.30 -21.07 -4.94
CA LEU A 310 2.08 -21.43 -4.21
C LEU A 310 1.25 -22.45 -4.97
N ALA A 311 1.13 -22.30 -6.29
CA ALA A 311 0.41 -23.25 -7.13
C ALA A 311 1.12 -24.61 -7.20
N SER A 312 2.45 -24.66 -7.24
CA SER A 312 3.19 -25.93 -7.22
C SER A 312 3.02 -26.64 -5.88
N ARG A 313 3.06 -25.90 -4.77
CA ARG A 313 2.77 -26.43 -3.42
C ARG A 313 1.32 -26.89 -3.27
N TRP A 314 0.37 -26.15 -3.86
CA TRP A 314 -1.06 -26.47 -3.81
C TRP A 314 -1.40 -27.78 -4.52
N TYR A 315 -0.85 -27.98 -5.71
CA TYR A 315 -1.10 -29.19 -6.51
C TYR A 315 -0.09 -30.32 -6.25
N ASP A 316 0.62 -30.28 -5.11
CA ASP A 316 1.72 -31.19 -4.69
C ASP A 316 1.75 -32.53 -5.46
N GLU A 317 2.72 -32.67 -6.36
CA GLU A 317 2.96 -33.85 -7.21
C GLU A 317 1.74 -34.43 -7.98
N PHE A 318 0.71 -33.66 -8.33
CA PHE A 318 -0.26 -34.07 -9.36
C PHE A 318 0.30 -33.74 -10.75
N PRO A 319 1.01 -34.67 -11.42
CA PRO A 319 1.62 -34.37 -12.72
C PRO A 319 0.54 -33.97 -13.72
N GLY A 320 0.73 -32.80 -14.32
CA GLY A 320 -0.10 -32.34 -15.43
C GLY A 320 -1.52 -31.91 -15.05
N TRP A 321 -1.88 -31.72 -13.77
CA TRP A 321 -3.22 -31.23 -13.39
C TRP A 321 -3.60 -29.97 -14.18
N ARG A 322 -2.68 -29.01 -14.32
CA ARG A 322 -2.90 -27.78 -15.09
C ARG A 322 -3.23 -28.05 -16.57
N ARG A 323 -2.62 -29.07 -17.19
CA ARG A 323 -2.75 -29.41 -18.63
C ARG A 323 -4.05 -30.16 -18.98
N ARG A 324 -4.78 -30.69 -17.99
CA ARG A 324 -6.01 -31.46 -18.24
C ARG A 324 -7.17 -30.56 -18.70
N HIS A 325 -8.03 -31.11 -19.55
CA HIS A 325 -9.29 -30.47 -19.96
C HIS A 325 -10.21 -30.25 -18.75
N TRP A 326 -11.04 -29.20 -18.80
CA TRP A 326 -11.91 -28.81 -17.68
C TRP A 326 -12.89 -29.92 -17.26
N ALA A 327 -13.44 -30.68 -18.23
CA ALA A 327 -14.36 -31.78 -17.95
C ALA A 327 -13.70 -32.92 -17.16
N VAL A 328 -12.45 -33.27 -17.51
CA VAL A 328 -11.68 -34.30 -16.78
C VAL A 328 -11.37 -33.83 -15.36
N LYS A 329 -11.02 -32.55 -15.18
CA LYS A 329 -10.80 -31.95 -13.86
C LYS A 329 -12.08 -32.06 -13.02
N MET A 330 -13.21 -31.64 -13.56
CA MET A 330 -14.50 -31.70 -12.89
C MET A 330 -14.86 -33.14 -12.48
N LEU A 331 -14.74 -34.10 -13.40
CA LEU A 331 -15.00 -35.52 -13.11
C LEU A 331 -14.09 -36.04 -11.98
N THR A 332 -12.79 -35.76 -12.03
CA THR A 332 -11.88 -36.18 -10.96
C THR A 332 -12.19 -35.51 -9.62
N CYS A 333 -12.57 -34.23 -9.61
CA CYS A 333 -13.00 -33.53 -8.38
C CYS A 333 -14.28 -34.14 -7.80
N VAL A 334 -15.25 -34.50 -8.66
CA VAL A 334 -16.50 -35.16 -8.23
C VAL A 334 -16.22 -36.54 -7.64
N VAL A 335 -15.36 -37.33 -8.28
CA VAL A 335 -14.98 -38.67 -7.76
C VAL A 335 -14.25 -38.57 -6.42
N ILE A 336 -13.27 -37.66 -6.29
CA ILE A 336 -12.57 -37.41 -5.02
C ILE A 336 -13.56 -36.90 -3.96
N GLY A 337 -14.46 -36.00 -4.37
CA GLY A 337 -15.50 -35.43 -3.54
C GLY A 337 -16.43 -36.51 -3.00
N LEU A 338 -16.92 -37.45 -3.82
CA LEU A 338 -17.79 -38.54 -3.39
C LEU A 338 -17.08 -39.52 -2.43
N LEU A 339 -15.77 -39.72 -2.62
CA LEU A 339 -14.94 -40.60 -1.78
C LEU A 339 -14.40 -39.92 -0.50
N PHE A 340 -14.83 -38.70 -0.18
CA PHE A 340 -14.37 -37.98 1.02
C PHE A 340 -14.55 -38.74 2.35
N PRO A 341 -15.64 -39.50 2.63
CA PRO A 341 -15.76 -40.21 3.91
C PRO A 341 -14.73 -41.34 4.02
N VAL A 342 -14.44 -42.03 2.91
CA VAL A 342 -13.45 -43.11 2.86
C VAL A 342 -12.06 -42.55 3.19
N PHE A 343 -11.64 -41.46 2.55
CA PHE A 343 -10.35 -40.84 2.82
C PHE A 343 -10.23 -40.33 4.26
N SER A 344 -11.30 -39.77 4.81
CA SER A 344 -11.32 -39.24 6.19
C SER A 344 -11.19 -40.35 7.23
N VAL A 345 -11.91 -41.47 7.05
CA VAL A 345 -11.81 -42.64 7.94
C VAL A 345 -10.43 -43.30 7.83
N CYS A 346 -9.88 -43.45 6.63
CA CYS A 346 -8.53 -43.97 6.45
C CYS A 346 -7.46 -43.13 7.16
N TYR A 347 -7.61 -41.80 7.18
CA TYR A 347 -6.72 -40.90 7.90
C TYR A 347 -6.82 -41.06 9.43
N LEU A 348 -8.03 -41.23 9.95
CA LEU A 348 -8.27 -41.48 11.38
C LEU A 348 -7.63 -42.80 11.85
N ILE A 349 -7.77 -43.87 11.06
CA ILE A 349 -7.25 -45.20 11.41
C ILE A 349 -5.73 -45.27 11.22
N ALA A 350 -5.23 -44.82 10.07
CA ALA A 350 -3.83 -44.96 9.68
C ALA A 350 -3.30 -43.71 8.95
N PRO A 351 -2.86 -42.67 9.69
CA PRO A 351 -2.44 -41.39 9.10
C PRO A 351 -1.13 -41.44 8.32
N LYS A 352 -0.39 -42.56 8.38
CA LYS A 352 0.85 -42.82 7.61
C LYS A 352 0.61 -43.70 6.36
N SER A 353 -0.62 -44.15 6.12
CA SER A 353 -0.98 -44.91 4.93
C SER A 353 -0.90 -44.04 3.66
N PRO A 354 -0.82 -44.63 2.45
CA PRO A 354 -0.81 -43.84 1.20
C PRO A 354 -2.06 -42.97 1.06
N LEU A 355 -3.24 -43.47 1.47
CA LEU A 355 -4.49 -42.70 1.48
C LEU A 355 -4.48 -41.59 2.55
N GLY A 356 -3.85 -41.84 3.71
CA GLY A 356 -3.65 -40.84 4.75
C GLY A 356 -2.69 -39.72 4.32
N LEU A 357 -1.65 -40.03 3.55
CA LEU A 357 -0.77 -39.02 2.94
C LEU A 357 -1.47 -38.28 1.79
N PHE A 358 -2.40 -38.94 1.09
CA PHE A 358 -3.18 -38.33 0.02
C PHE A 358 -4.09 -37.19 0.50
N ILE A 359 -4.82 -37.36 1.62
CA ILE A 359 -5.67 -36.30 2.19
C ILE A 359 -4.87 -35.15 2.81
N ARG A 360 -3.59 -35.37 3.19
CA ARG A 360 -2.71 -34.29 3.66
C ARG A 360 -2.38 -33.29 2.55
N LYS A 361 -2.49 -33.69 1.27
CA LYS A 361 -2.30 -32.77 0.16
C LYS A 361 -3.36 -31.66 0.21
N PRO A 362 -2.96 -30.38 0.12
CA PRO A 362 -3.85 -29.26 0.41
C PRO A 362 -5.03 -29.14 -0.57
N PHE A 363 -4.80 -29.43 -1.85
CA PHE A 363 -5.88 -29.47 -2.85
C PHE A 363 -6.95 -30.54 -2.53
N ILE A 364 -6.53 -31.70 -2.03
CA ILE A 364 -7.45 -32.78 -1.65
C ILE A 364 -8.20 -32.42 -0.37
N LYS A 365 -7.50 -31.86 0.63
CA LYS A 365 -8.11 -31.29 1.83
C LYS A 365 -9.24 -30.32 1.46
N PHE A 366 -8.99 -29.37 0.56
CA PHE A 366 -10.00 -28.43 0.08
C PHE A 366 -11.21 -29.09 -0.58
N ILE A 367 -11.01 -30.08 -1.46
CA ILE A 367 -12.11 -30.79 -2.11
C ILE A 367 -12.94 -31.56 -1.07
N CYS A 368 -12.29 -32.25 -0.12
CA CYS A 368 -12.99 -33.03 0.90
C CYS A 368 -13.80 -32.15 1.86
N HIS A 369 -13.25 -31.00 2.29
CA HIS A 369 -14.00 -30.02 3.08
C HIS A 369 -15.20 -29.45 2.31
N THR A 370 -14.99 -29.10 1.03
CA THR A 370 -16.04 -28.58 0.16
C THR A 370 -17.14 -29.62 -0.09
N ALA A 371 -16.76 -30.87 -0.38
CA ALA A 371 -17.69 -31.97 -0.60
C ALA A 371 -18.51 -32.25 0.66
N SER A 372 -17.88 -32.27 1.84
CA SER A 372 -18.60 -32.41 3.09
C SER A 372 -19.61 -31.28 3.32
N TYR A 373 -19.20 -30.04 3.06
CA TYR A 373 -20.11 -28.89 3.18
C TYR A 373 -21.31 -29.00 2.23
N LEU A 374 -21.09 -29.43 0.98
CA LEU A 374 -22.17 -29.69 0.03
C LEU A 374 -23.08 -30.84 0.48
N THR A 375 -22.53 -31.91 1.09
CA THR A 375 -23.37 -32.97 1.67
C THR A 375 -24.19 -32.49 2.87
N PHE A 376 -23.65 -31.59 3.68
CA PHE A 376 -24.40 -30.94 4.76
C PHE A 376 -25.57 -30.12 4.21
N LEU A 377 -25.35 -29.29 3.19
CA LEU A 377 -26.42 -28.55 2.53
C LEU A 377 -27.45 -29.47 1.86
N PHE A 378 -27.00 -30.57 1.26
CA PHE A 378 -27.90 -31.58 0.71
C PHE A 378 -28.77 -32.22 1.80
N LEU A 379 -28.20 -32.51 2.98
CA LEU A 379 -28.95 -32.99 4.14
C LEU A 379 -29.95 -31.95 4.65
N LEU A 380 -29.62 -30.65 4.64
CA LEU A 380 -30.58 -29.59 4.97
C LEU A 380 -31.72 -29.49 3.96
N LEU A 381 -31.43 -29.64 2.66
CA LEU A 381 -32.47 -29.71 1.63
C LEU A 381 -33.36 -30.94 1.85
N LEU A 382 -32.77 -32.09 2.19
CA LEU A 382 -33.50 -33.31 2.51
C LEU A 382 -34.35 -33.15 3.78
N ALA A 383 -33.85 -32.46 4.81
CA ALA A 383 -34.61 -32.13 6.01
C ALA A 383 -35.89 -31.33 5.70
N SER A 384 -35.85 -30.44 4.71
CA SER A 384 -37.02 -29.69 4.27
C SER A 384 -38.06 -30.53 3.50
N GLN A 385 -37.65 -31.64 2.89
CA GLN A 385 -38.52 -32.47 2.04
C GLN A 385 -39.49 -33.38 2.81
N HIS A 386 -39.60 -33.25 4.14
CA HIS A 386 -40.59 -33.98 4.97
C HIS A 386 -40.64 -35.50 4.70
N ILE A 387 -39.50 -36.11 4.36
CA ILE A 387 -39.41 -37.55 4.07
C ILE A 387 -39.60 -38.39 5.34
N ASP A 388 -39.32 -37.81 6.51
CA ASP A 388 -39.48 -38.42 7.83
C ASP A 388 -40.61 -37.67 8.56
N ARG A 389 -41.83 -38.22 8.53
CA ARG A 389 -43.03 -37.58 9.11
C ARG A 389 -42.99 -37.65 10.64
N SER A 390 -42.42 -36.64 11.30
CA SER A 390 -42.87 -36.30 12.65
C SER A 390 -44.27 -35.68 12.56
N ASP A 391 -45.21 -36.11 13.41
CA ASP A 391 -46.57 -35.56 13.43
C ASP A 391 -46.53 -34.03 13.56
N LEU A 392 -47.02 -33.33 12.53
CA LEU A 392 -46.98 -31.85 12.41
C LEU A 392 -47.67 -31.13 13.58
N ASN A 393 -48.56 -31.84 14.29
CA ASN A 393 -49.33 -31.34 15.42
C ASN A 393 -48.72 -31.70 16.78
N MET A 394 -47.51 -32.26 16.82
CA MET A 394 -46.86 -32.61 18.08
C MET A 394 -45.98 -31.48 18.57
N GLN A 395 -46.22 -31.01 19.80
CA GLN A 395 -45.35 -30.05 20.47
C GLN A 395 -44.08 -30.77 20.96
N GLY A 396 -42.92 -30.21 20.62
CA GLY A 396 -41.62 -30.80 20.99
C GLY A 396 -41.34 -32.16 20.35
N PRO A 397 -41.40 -32.28 19.00
CA PRO A 397 -41.16 -33.57 18.35
C PRO A 397 -39.76 -34.09 18.65
N PRO A 398 -39.57 -35.42 18.76
CA PRO A 398 -38.24 -35.97 18.85
C PRO A 398 -37.46 -35.61 17.57
N PRO A 399 -36.15 -35.33 17.68
CA PRO A 399 -35.33 -35.01 16.52
C PRO A 399 -35.41 -36.14 15.48
N THR A 400 -35.68 -35.78 14.23
CA THR A 400 -35.78 -36.71 13.10
C THR A 400 -34.43 -37.38 12.82
N ILE A 401 -34.43 -38.47 12.05
CA ILE A 401 -33.19 -39.15 11.68
C ILE A 401 -32.23 -38.18 10.95
N VAL A 402 -32.78 -37.30 10.12
CA VAL A 402 -32.02 -36.28 9.40
C VAL A 402 -31.39 -35.26 10.36
N GLU A 403 -32.10 -34.85 11.41
CA GLU A 403 -31.54 -33.94 12.43
C GLU A 403 -30.43 -34.59 13.25
N TRP A 404 -30.58 -35.88 13.58
CA TRP A 404 -29.49 -36.66 14.17
C TRP A 404 -28.26 -36.75 13.26
N MET A 405 -28.46 -36.83 11.94
CA MET A 405 -27.36 -36.77 10.98
C MET A 405 -26.74 -35.37 10.91
N ILE A 406 -27.51 -34.30 11.02
CA ILE A 406 -27.03 -32.90 10.97
C ILE A 406 -26.18 -32.54 12.20
N LEU A 407 -26.53 -33.05 13.38
CA LEU A 407 -25.92 -32.68 14.65
C LEU A 407 -24.38 -32.81 14.67
N PRO A 408 -23.76 -33.92 14.20
CA PRO A 408 -22.30 -34.02 14.09
C PRO A 408 -21.64 -32.94 13.22
N TRP A 409 -22.29 -32.46 12.15
CA TRP A 409 -21.76 -31.36 11.35
C TRP A 409 -21.78 -30.06 12.12
N VAL A 410 -22.89 -29.74 12.79
CA VAL A 410 -23.03 -28.52 13.61
C VAL A 410 -21.98 -28.50 14.73
N LEU A 411 -21.82 -29.61 15.46
CA LEU A 411 -20.76 -29.72 16.47
C LEU A 411 -19.35 -29.60 15.85
N GLY A 412 -19.16 -30.14 14.65
CA GLY A 412 -17.91 -30.02 13.91
C GLY A 412 -17.59 -28.59 13.51
N PHE A 413 -18.58 -27.81 13.09
CA PHE A 413 -18.42 -26.38 12.77
C PHE A 413 -18.12 -25.55 14.01
N ILE A 414 -18.86 -25.76 15.11
CA ILE A 414 -18.61 -25.09 16.38
C ILE A 414 -17.19 -25.39 16.88
N TRP A 415 -16.76 -26.65 16.83
CA TRP A 415 -15.39 -27.02 17.22
C TRP A 415 -14.33 -26.41 16.29
N GLY A 416 -14.61 -26.36 14.99
CA GLY A 416 -13.76 -25.68 13.99
C GLY A 416 -13.55 -24.21 14.31
N GLU A 417 -14.63 -23.47 14.57
CA GLU A 417 -14.57 -22.04 14.91
C GLU A 417 -13.86 -21.79 16.25
N ILE A 418 -14.14 -22.60 17.29
CA ILE A 418 -13.45 -22.48 18.58
C ILE A 418 -11.95 -22.65 18.41
N LYS A 419 -11.53 -23.62 17.59
CA LYS A 419 -10.10 -23.83 17.30
C LYS A 419 -9.49 -22.66 16.54
N GLN A 420 -10.18 -22.15 15.51
CA GLN A 420 -9.72 -21.00 14.73
C GLN A 420 -9.58 -19.74 15.60
N MET A 421 -10.52 -19.49 16.51
CA MET A 421 -10.43 -18.40 17.47
C MET A 421 -9.26 -18.56 18.46
N TRP A 422 -8.94 -19.79 18.87
CA TRP A 422 -7.80 -20.05 19.76
C TRP A 422 -6.46 -19.81 19.06
N ASP A 423 -6.32 -20.28 17.81
CA ASP A 423 -5.05 -20.18 17.08
C ASP A 423 -4.79 -18.76 16.53
N GLY A 424 -5.83 -18.03 16.09
CA GLY A 424 -5.70 -16.72 15.45
C GLY A 424 -5.91 -15.50 16.37
N GLY A 425 -6.54 -15.68 17.53
CA GLY A 425 -6.97 -14.57 18.39
C GLY A 425 -8.22 -13.84 17.88
N LEU A 426 -8.90 -13.11 18.78
CA LEU A 426 -10.20 -12.51 18.50
C LEU A 426 -10.16 -11.34 17.50
N GLN A 427 -9.08 -10.55 17.50
CA GLN A 427 -9.00 -9.34 16.69
C GLN A 427 -8.90 -9.65 15.19
N ASP A 428 -8.02 -10.58 14.82
CA ASP A 428 -7.88 -11.01 13.42
C ASP A 428 -9.11 -11.80 12.96
N TYR A 429 -9.76 -12.52 13.87
CA TYR A 429 -11.00 -13.26 13.59
C TYR A 429 -12.15 -12.34 13.18
N ILE A 430 -12.46 -11.30 13.97
CA ILE A 430 -13.59 -10.38 13.75
C ILE A 430 -13.40 -9.54 12.48
N HIS A 431 -12.16 -9.29 12.07
CA HIS A 431 -11.89 -8.52 10.85
C HIS A 431 -12.31 -9.25 9.56
N ASP A 432 -12.48 -10.58 9.58
CA ASP A 432 -13.01 -11.32 8.43
C ASP A 432 -14.54 -11.43 8.50
N TRP A 433 -15.22 -10.85 7.50
CA TRP A 433 -16.68 -10.87 7.42
C TRP A 433 -17.25 -12.29 7.30
N TRP A 434 -16.51 -13.22 6.71
CA TRP A 434 -16.93 -14.62 6.63
C TRP A 434 -16.92 -15.30 7.99
N ASN A 435 -15.90 -15.03 8.82
CA ASN A 435 -15.83 -15.57 10.18
C ASN A 435 -16.95 -15.00 11.06
N LEU A 436 -17.33 -13.73 10.86
CA LEU A 436 -18.48 -13.15 11.55
C LEU A 436 -19.79 -13.82 11.12
N MET A 437 -19.96 -14.09 9.82
CA MET A 437 -21.12 -14.81 9.28
C MET A 437 -21.19 -16.25 9.83
N ASP A 438 -20.06 -16.95 9.91
CA ASP A 438 -19.97 -18.30 10.48
C ASP A 438 -20.28 -18.31 11.98
N PHE A 439 -19.84 -17.28 12.71
CA PHE A 439 -20.20 -17.09 14.12
C PHE A 439 -21.71 -16.91 14.31
N VAL A 440 -22.35 -16.04 13.49
CA VAL A 440 -23.81 -15.84 13.52
C VAL A 440 -24.53 -17.15 13.17
N MET A 441 -24.12 -17.84 12.10
CA MET A 441 -24.68 -19.13 11.71
C MET A 441 -24.61 -20.16 12.84
N ASN A 442 -23.44 -20.34 13.46
CA ASN A 442 -23.24 -21.32 14.53
C ASN A 442 -24.01 -20.94 15.80
N SER A 443 -24.11 -19.65 16.13
CA SER A 443 -24.91 -19.18 17.26
C SER A 443 -26.42 -19.46 17.06
N LEU A 444 -26.93 -19.30 15.83
CA LEU A 444 -28.31 -19.63 15.48
C LEU A 444 -28.56 -21.14 15.54
N TYR A 445 -27.61 -21.98 15.10
CA TYR A 445 -27.71 -23.43 15.27
C TYR A 445 -27.70 -23.85 16.74
N LEU A 446 -26.85 -23.24 17.58
CA LEU A 446 -26.83 -23.49 19.02
C LEU A 446 -28.15 -23.09 19.69
N ALA A 447 -28.71 -21.93 19.33
CA ALA A 447 -30.01 -21.48 19.81
C ALA A 447 -31.15 -22.41 19.36
N THR A 448 -31.09 -22.93 18.14
CA THR A 448 -32.06 -23.91 17.63
C THR A 448 -32.02 -25.20 18.45
N ILE A 449 -30.82 -25.75 18.67
CA ILE A 449 -30.63 -26.99 19.44
C ILE A 449 -31.12 -26.80 20.88
N SER A 450 -30.77 -25.68 21.53
CA SER A 450 -31.19 -25.41 22.91
C SER A 450 -32.71 -25.29 23.03
N LEU A 451 -33.37 -24.56 22.13
CA LEU A 451 -34.83 -24.44 22.11
C LEU A 451 -35.52 -25.76 21.81
N LYS A 452 -34.97 -26.60 20.93
CA LYS A 452 -35.51 -27.95 20.67
C LYS A 452 -35.39 -28.86 21.89
N ILE A 453 -34.27 -28.82 22.61
CA ILE A 453 -34.10 -29.59 23.86
C ILE A 453 -35.11 -29.10 24.92
N VAL A 454 -35.29 -27.79 25.06
CA VAL A 454 -36.29 -27.22 25.99
C VAL A 454 -37.70 -27.63 25.60
N ALA A 455 -38.04 -27.58 24.30
CA ALA A 455 -39.34 -28.01 23.80
C ALA A 455 -39.59 -29.49 24.09
N PHE A 456 -38.62 -30.35 23.78
CA PHE A 456 -38.69 -31.80 24.04
C PHE A 456 -38.82 -32.13 25.53
N SER A 457 -38.14 -31.39 26.42
CA SER A 457 -38.16 -31.66 27.86
C SER A 457 -39.45 -31.22 28.55
N LYS A 458 -40.12 -30.16 28.07
CA LYS A 458 -41.26 -29.55 28.76
C LYS A 458 -42.61 -29.85 28.11
N TYR A 459 -42.64 -30.11 26.81
CA TYR A 459 -43.87 -30.26 26.04
C TYR A 459 -43.92 -31.66 25.44
N SER A 460 -45.07 -32.32 25.56
CA SER A 460 -45.32 -33.66 25.00
C SER A 460 -46.77 -33.82 24.53
N GLY A 461 -47.42 -32.72 24.16
CA GLY A 461 -48.83 -32.70 23.75
C GLY A 461 -49.01 -32.77 22.24
N LEU A 462 -49.97 -33.58 21.77
CA LEU A 462 -50.52 -33.48 20.41
C LEU A 462 -51.63 -32.42 20.41
N VAL A 463 -51.29 -31.21 19.97
CA VAL A 463 -52.18 -30.05 19.90
C VAL A 463 -52.07 -29.48 18.49
N PRO A 464 -53.17 -29.20 17.78
CA PRO A 464 -53.11 -28.68 16.41
C PRO A 464 -52.29 -27.39 16.37
N ARG A 465 -51.39 -27.29 15.38
CA ARG A 465 -50.38 -26.22 15.26
C ARG A 465 -50.96 -24.80 15.29
N GLU A 466 -52.17 -24.62 14.78
CA GLU A 466 -52.90 -23.34 14.74
C GLU A 466 -53.22 -22.79 16.14
N SER A 467 -53.36 -23.67 17.13
CA SER A 467 -53.69 -23.30 18.51
C SER A 467 -52.47 -23.11 19.41
N TRP A 468 -51.26 -23.15 18.84
CA TRP A 468 -50.03 -22.92 19.59
C TRP A 468 -49.88 -21.44 19.92
N ASP A 469 -49.24 -21.16 21.04
CA ASP A 469 -48.86 -19.80 21.39
C ASP A 469 -47.88 -19.22 20.35
N MET A 470 -47.97 -17.92 20.08
CA MET A 470 -47.19 -17.24 19.04
C MET A 470 -45.67 -17.36 19.28
N TRP A 471 -45.25 -17.37 20.55
CA TRP A 471 -43.84 -17.49 20.96
C TRP A 471 -43.46 -18.90 21.40
N HIS A 472 -44.22 -19.92 20.99
CA HIS A 472 -43.94 -21.30 21.34
C HIS A 472 -42.51 -21.71 20.92
N PRO A 473 -41.71 -22.36 21.80
CA PRO A 473 -40.29 -22.61 21.56
C PRO A 473 -40.01 -23.42 20.30
N THR A 474 -40.92 -24.32 19.91
CA THR A 474 -40.80 -25.08 18.64
C THR A 474 -40.89 -24.17 17.41
N LEU A 475 -41.80 -23.18 17.40
CA LEU A 475 -41.94 -22.24 16.27
C LEU A 475 -40.72 -21.34 16.15
N VAL A 476 -40.23 -20.84 17.29
CA VAL A 476 -39.01 -20.02 17.34
C VAL A 476 -37.79 -20.84 16.89
N ALA A 477 -37.68 -22.10 17.31
CA ALA A 477 -36.61 -22.99 16.88
C ALA A 477 -36.65 -23.25 15.36
N GLU A 478 -37.83 -23.52 14.78
CA GLU A 478 -37.98 -23.69 13.33
C GLU A 478 -37.62 -22.42 12.55
N ALA A 479 -38.02 -21.25 13.05
CA ALA A 479 -37.70 -19.97 12.43
C ALA A 479 -36.18 -19.69 12.46
N LEU A 480 -35.53 -19.87 13.62
CA LEU A 480 -34.08 -19.71 13.75
C LEU A 480 -33.32 -20.74 12.92
N PHE A 481 -33.82 -21.98 12.83
CA PHE A 481 -33.25 -23.02 11.96
C PHE A 481 -33.32 -22.62 10.49
N ALA A 482 -34.45 -22.08 10.03
CA ALA A 482 -34.60 -21.59 8.66
C ALA A 482 -33.62 -20.45 8.36
N ILE A 483 -33.45 -19.49 9.27
CA ILE A 483 -32.49 -18.39 9.13
C ILE A 483 -31.05 -18.93 9.11
N ALA A 484 -30.71 -19.89 9.99
CA ALA A 484 -29.41 -20.54 10.00
C ALA A 484 -29.12 -21.25 8.66
N ASN A 485 -30.12 -21.92 8.08
CA ASN A 485 -30.00 -22.58 6.79
C ASN A 485 -29.76 -21.58 5.64
N ILE A 486 -30.36 -20.39 5.67
CA ILE A 486 -30.06 -19.32 4.72
C ILE A 486 -28.58 -18.92 4.82
N PHE A 487 -28.07 -18.63 6.02
CA PHE A 487 -26.65 -18.30 6.20
C PHE A 487 -25.73 -19.45 5.74
N SER A 488 -26.07 -20.69 6.07
CA SER A 488 -25.28 -21.85 5.62
C SER A 488 -25.24 -21.96 4.09
N SER A 489 -26.36 -21.75 3.39
CA SER A 489 -26.37 -21.82 1.93
C SER A 489 -25.59 -20.66 1.29
N LEU A 490 -25.71 -19.44 1.85
CA LEU A 490 -24.95 -18.26 1.40
C LEU A 490 -23.44 -18.39 1.58
N ARG A 491 -22.99 -19.17 2.58
CA ARG A 491 -21.55 -19.41 2.81
C ARG A 491 -20.85 -20.04 1.60
N LEU A 492 -21.57 -20.73 0.71
CA LEU A 492 -20.99 -21.26 -0.55
C LEU A 492 -20.34 -20.18 -1.42
N ILE A 493 -20.81 -18.93 -1.35
CA ILE A 493 -20.27 -17.82 -2.15
C ILE A 493 -18.77 -17.63 -1.87
N SER A 494 -18.34 -17.85 -0.63
CA SER A 494 -16.91 -17.73 -0.25
C SER A 494 -15.99 -18.70 -1.00
N LEU A 495 -16.49 -19.88 -1.42
CA LEU A 495 -15.73 -20.87 -2.18
C LEU A 495 -15.46 -20.43 -3.61
N PHE A 496 -16.21 -19.45 -4.13
CA PHE A 496 -16.00 -18.91 -5.47
C PHE A 496 -14.64 -18.24 -5.63
N THR A 497 -14.00 -17.81 -4.53
CA THR A 497 -12.62 -17.28 -4.52
C THR A 497 -11.59 -18.28 -5.06
N ALA A 498 -11.86 -19.59 -4.99
CA ALA A 498 -10.97 -20.61 -5.54
C ALA A 498 -11.04 -20.70 -7.08
N ASN A 499 -12.15 -20.27 -7.69
CA ASN A 499 -12.34 -20.31 -9.14
C ASN A 499 -11.76 -19.04 -9.81
N SER A 500 -11.12 -19.20 -10.97
CA SER A 500 -10.54 -18.09 -11.73
C SER A 500 -11.55 -17.15 -12.36
N HIS A 501 -12.75 -17.64 -12.68
CA HIS A 501 -13.78 -16.80 -13.33
C HIS A 501 -14.70 -16.11 -12.32
N LEU A 502 -15.13 -16.83 -11.27
CA LEU A 502 -16.06 -16.29 -10.28
C LEU A 502 -15.37 -15.49 -9.17
N GLY A 503 -14.07 -15.72 -8.95
CA GLY A 503 -13.30 -15.08 -7.87
C GLY A 503 -13.25 -13.57 -7.96
N PRO A 504 -12.75 -12.96 -9.07
CA PRO A 504 -12.72 -11.50 -9.21
C PRO A 504 -14.10 -10.85 -9.09
N LEU A 505 -15.13 -11.49 -9.65
CA LEU A 505 -16.53 -11.01 -9.56
C LEU A 505 -17.07 -11.02 -8.13
N GLN A 506 -16.74 -12.05 -7.34
CA GLN A 506 -17.14 -12.13 -5.94
C GLN A 506 -16.44 -11.05 -5.09
N ILE A 507 -15.15 -10.80 -5.34
CA ILE A 507 -14.38 -9.79 -4.61
C ILE A 507 -14.88 -8.38 -4.92
N SER A 508 -15.17 -8.07 -6.18
CA SER A 508 -15.73 -6.76 -6.55
C SER A 508 -17.11 -6.53 -5.90
N LEU A 509 -17.98 -7.54 -5.88
CA LEU A 509 -19.27 -7.48 -5.17
C LEU A 509 -19.08 -7.19 -3.68
N GLY A 510 -18.17 -7.90 -3.02
CA GLY A 510 -17.90 -7.72 -1.58
C GLY A 510 -17.37 -6.33 -1.24
N ARG A 511 -16.56 -5.72 -2.13
CA ARG A 511 -16.03 -4.36 -1.95
C ARG A 511 -17.10 -3.29 -2.15
N MET A 512 -17.93 -3.44 -3.19
CA MET A 512 -19.03 -2.52 -3.45
C MET A 512 -20.08 -2.53 -2.33
N LEU A 513 -20.22 -3.64 -1.59
CA LEU A 513 -21.12 -3.73 -0.44
C LEU A 513 -20.86 -2.63 0.60
N LEU A 514 -19.60 -2.22 0.82
CA LEU A 514 -19.28 -1.16 1.77
C LEU A 514 -19.82 0.20 1.33
N ASP A 515 -19.87 0.47 0.03
CA ASP A 515 -20.45 1.70 -0.51
C ASP A 515 -21.98 1.64 -0.49
N ILE A 516 -22.56 0.46 -0.79
CA ILE A 516 -24.00 0.22 -0.65
C ILE A 516 -24.45 0.45 0.79
N LEU A 517 -23.68 0.01 1.80
CA LEU A 517 -24.02 0.22 3.22
C LEU A 517 -23.98 1.70 3.61
N LYS A 518 -23.02 2.49 3.10
CA LYS A 518 -23.00 3.95 3.32
C LYS A 518 -24.23 4.62 2.72
N PHE A 519 -24.63 4.19 1.52
CA PHE A 519 -25.81 4.71 0.85
C PHE A 519 -27.12 4.29 1.56
N LEU A 520 -27.18 3.04 2.01
CA LEU A 520 -28.30 2.50 2.79
C LEU A 520 -28.56 3.33 4.05
N PHE A 521 -27.52 3.88 4.69
CA PHE A 521 -27.69 4.78 5.83
C PHE A 521 -28.48 6.05 5.46
N ILE A 522 -28.18 6.69 4.32
CA ILE A 522 -28.93 7.85 3.83
C ILE A 522 -30.37 7.44 3.52
N TYR A 523 -30.57 6.29 2.90
CA TYR A 523 -31.89 5.76 2.62
C TYR A 523 -32.70 5.50 3.91
N CYS A 524 -32.09 4.92 4.95
CA CYS A 524 -32.74 4.71 6.24
C CYS A 524 -33.18 6.02 6.90
N LEU A 525 -32.41 7.11 6.77
CA LEU A 525 -32.81 8.43 7.26
C LEU A 525 -34.04 8.97 6.52
N VAL A 526 -34.08 8.83 5.20
CA VAL A 526 -35.25 9.21 4.39
C VAL A 526 -36.47 8.37 4.77
N LEU A 527 -36.29 7.04 4.90
CA LEU A 527 -37.35 6.12 5.31
C LEU A 527 -37.92 6.53 6.68
N LEU A 528 -37.07 6.78 7.67
CA LEU A 528 -37.50 7.23 9.01
C LEU A 528 -38.20 8.60 8.99
N ALA A 529 -37.73 9.55 8.19
CA ALA A 529 -38.35 10.88 8.07
C ALA A 529 -39.77 10.79 7.52
N PHE A 530 -39.96 10.05 6.42
CA PHE A 530 -41.29 9.83 5.83
C PHE A 530 -42.18 8.94 6.70
N ALA A 531 -41.60 7.95 7.39
CA ALA A 531 -42.36 7.12 8.32
C ALA A 531 -42.92 7.94 9.49
N ASN A 532 -42.12 8.84 10.06
CA ASN A 532 -42.61 9.75 11.09
C ASN A 532 -43.72 10.67 10.56
N GLY A 533 -43.56 11.21 9.35
CA GLY A 533 -44.56 12.06 8.72
C GLY A 533 -45.88 11.35 8.44
N LEU A 534 -45.85 10.15 7.84
CA LEU A 534 -47.05 9.39 7.51
C LEU A 534 -47.72 8.79 8.76
N ASN A 535 -46.94 8.27 9.71
CA ASN A 535 -47.49 7.81 10.99
C ASN A 535 -48.17 8.98 11.72
N GLN A 536 -47.54 10.15 11.79
CA GLN A 536 -48.15 11.32 12.44
C GLN A 536 -49.46 11.76 11.77
N LEU A 537 -49.57 11.60 10.45
CA LEU A 537 -50.78 11.94 9.69
C LEU A 537 -51.90 10.89 9.89
N TYR A 538 -51.55 9.61 9.91
CA TYR A 538 -52.52 8.51 9.89
C TYR A 538 -52.76 7.82 11.24
N PHE A 539 -52.02 8.18 12.30
CA PHE A 539 -52.15 7.59 13.64
C PHE A 539 -53.58 7.64 14.20
N TYR A 540 -54.34 8.70 13.93
CA TYR A 540 -55.72 8.85 14.41
C TYR A 540 -56.77 8.01 13.66
N TYR A 541 -56.38 7.40 12.54
CA TYR A 541 -57.28 6.66 11.66
C TYR A 541 -57.17 5.14 11.82
N GLU A 542 -56.77 4.67 13.01
CA GLU A 542 -56.72 3.25 13.31
C GLU A 542 -58.11 2.62 13.24
N THR A 543 -58.28 1.62 12.37
CA THR A 543 -59.56 0.91 12.24
C THR A 543 -59.49 -0.42 12.97
N ASN A 544 -60.24 -0.53 14.06
CA ASN A 544 -60.35 -1.75 14.86
C ASN A 544 -61.63 -2.51 14.49
N GLU A 545 -61.58 -3.26 13.39
CA GLU A 545 -62.58 -4.30 13.13
C GLU A 545 -62.20 -5.57 13.92
N PRO A 546 -63.08 -6.13 14.76
CA PRO A 546 -62.86 -7.44 15.37
C PRO A 546 -62.92 -8.52 14.27
N ASP A 547 -62.02 -9.50 14.36
CA ASP A 547 -61.90 -10.69 13.47
C ASP A 547 -61.37 -10.51 12.03
N SER A 548 -60.80 -9.35 11.66
CA SER A 548 -60.12 -9.19 10.36
C SER A 548 -58.59 -9.17 10.47
N CYS A 549 -57.91 -9.77 9.49
CA CYS A 549 -56.46 -9.72 9.35
C CYS A 549 -55.99 -8.25 9.35
N LYS A 550 -55.06 -7.91 10.25
CA LYS A 550 -54.51 -6.54 10.42
C LYS A 550 -53.10 -6.42 9.85
N GLY A 551 -52.80 -5.26 9.28
CA GLY A 551 -51.46 -4.90 8.82
C GLY A 551 -51.27 -5.06 7.32
N ILE A 552 -50.06 -4.71 6.87
CA ILE A 552 -49.73 -4.61 5.44
C ILE A 552 -49.63 -5.96 4.72
N ARG A 553 -49.48 -7.05 5.48
CA ARG A 553 -49.30 -8.43 4.95
C ARG A 553 -50.64 -9.14 4.68
N CYS A 554 -51.76 -8.47 4.89
CA CYS A 554 -53.11 -8.99 4.65
C CYS A 554 -53.58 -8.66 3.23
N ASP A 555 -54.50 -9.45 2.68
CA ASP A 555 -55.02 -9.27 1.32
C ASP A 555 -55.63 -7.88 1.07
N LYS A 556 -56.29 -7.30 2.09
CA LYS A 556 -56.91 -5.97 2.03
C LYS A 556 -55.96 -4.82 2.41
N GLN A 557 -54.73 -5.11 2.85
CA GLN A 557 -53.70 -4.13 3.23
C GLN A 557 -54.21 -3.02 4.17
N ASN A 558 -54.88 -3.42 5.26
CA ASN A 558 -55.50 -2.49 6.20
C ASN A 558 -54.48 -1.87 7.16
N ASN A 559 -54.75 -0.64 7.62
CA ASN A 559 -54.02 0.06 8.68
C ASN A 559 -52.49 0.21 8.43
N ALA A 560 -52.07 0.38 7.18
CA ALA A 560 -50.66 0.43 6.76
C ALA A 560 -49.82 1.50 7.48
N PHE A 561 -50.42 2.65 7.82
CA PHE A 561 -49.72 3.81 8.41
C PHE A 561 -50.17 4.13 9.85
N SER A 562 -50.78 3.16 10.53
CA SER A 562 -51.36 3.35 11.87
C SER A 562 -50.31 3.39 12.99
N THR A 563 -49.27 2.57 12.87
CA THR A 563 -48.16 2.51 13.81
C THR A 563 -46.85 2.78 13.09
N LEU A 564 -45.83 3.25 13.83
CA LEU A 564 -44.52 3.50 13.24
C LEU A 564 -43.95 2.24 12.58
N PHE A 565 -44.07 1.07 13.21
CA PHE A 565 -43.53 -0.18 12.68
C PHE A 565 -44.21 -0.62 11.37
N GLU A 566 -45.54 -0.58 11.30
CA GLU A 566 -46.28 -0.87 10.05
C GLU A 566 -45.98 0.19 8.97
N THR A 567 -45.78 1.45 9.36
CA THR A 567 -45.37 2.52 8.44
C THR A 567 -43.98 2.27 7.86
N LEU A 568 -43.01 1.84 8.68
CA LEU A 568 -41.68 1.46 8.21
C LEU A 568 -41.76 0.28 7.22
N GLN A 569 -42.57 -0.74 7.54
CA GLN A 569 -42.76 -1.89 6.65
C GLN A 569 -43.44 -1.51 5.33
N SER A 570 -44.51 -0.71 5.36
CA SER A 570 -45.22 -0.29 4.15
C SER A 570 -44.33 0.55 3.22
N LEU A 571 -43.55 1.50 3.77
CA LEU A 571 -42.58 2.27 2.99
C LEU A 571 -41.44 1.41 2.43
N PHE A 572 -40.99 0.39 3.16
CA PHE A 572 -40.01 -0.57 2.65
C PHE A 572 -40.58 -1.39 1.48
N TRP A 573 -41.77 -1.95 1.63
CA TRP A 573 -42.41 -2.77 0.59
C TRP A 573 -42.85 -1.96 -0.63
N SER A 574 -43.07 -0.65 -0.50
CA SER A 574 -43.47 0.20 -1.63
C SER A 574 -42.36 0.38 -2.66
N ILE A 575 -41.09 0.26 -2.28
CA ILE A 575 -39.96 0.27 -3.23
C ILE A 575 -40.07 -0.86 -4.25
N PHE A 576 -40.59 -2.01 -3.84
CA PHE A 576 -40.78 -3.15 -4.72
C PHE A 576 -42.10 -3.09 -5.49
N GLY A 577 -42.91 -2.04 -5.31
CA GLY A 577 -44.22 -1.90 -5.94
C GLY A 577 -45.29 -2.85 -5.40
N LEU A 578 -45.09 -3.42 -4.19
CA LEU A 578 -46.03 -4.38 -3.58
C LEU A 578 -47.16 -3.71 -2.77
N ILE A 579 -47.08 -2.39 -2.57
CA ILE A 579 -48.09 -1.61 -1.85
C ILE A 579 -48.99 -0.89 -2.84
N ASN A 580 -50.30 -1.10 -2.71
CA ASN A 580 -51.29 -0.45 -3.54
C ASN A 580 -51.60 0.98 -3.05
N LEU A 581 -52.08 1.84 -3.94
CA LEU A 581 -52.37 3.24 -3.61
C LEU A 581 -53.52 3.39 -2.60
N TYR A 582 -54.50 2.47 -2.57
CA TYR A 582 -55.67 2.59 -1.70
C TYR A 582 -55.35 2.50 -0.20
N VAL A 583 -54.11 2.16 0.19
CA VAL A 583 -53.67 2.16 1.60
C VAL A 583 -53.62 3.56 2.22
N THR A 584 -53.61 4.62 1.41
CA THR A 584 -53.68 6.02 1.87
C THR A 584 -55.12 6.48 2.13
N ASN A 585 -56.12 5.68 1.73
CA ASN A 585 -57.52 6.02 1.92
C ASN A 585 -57.95 5.77 3.37
N VAL A 586 -58.85 6.61 3.85
CA VAL A 586 -59.38 6.57 5.20
C VAL A 586 -60.87 6.23 5.14
N LYS A 587 -61.41 5.54 6.15
CA LYS A 587 -62.86 5.24 6.19
C LYS A 587 -63.73 6.51 6.31
N ALA A 588 -63.20 7.54 6.97
CA ALA A 588 -63.84 8.84 7.07
C ALA A 588 -63.63 9.65 5.79
N ARG A 589 -64.63 10.46 5.41
CA ARG A 589 -64.58 11.34 4.21
C ARG A 589 -63.69 12.56 4.46
N HIS A 590 -62.39 12.34 4.64
CA HIS A 590 -61.38 13.37 4.82
C HIS A 590 -60.45 13.41 3.59
N GLU A 591 -60.97 13.92 2.48
CA GLU A 591 -60.24 14.00 1.21
C GLU A 591 -58.94 14.80 1.32
N PHE A 592 -58.89 15.80 2.20
CA PHE A 592 -57.66 16.58 2.43
C PHE A 592 -56.53 15.73 3.03
N THR A 593 -56.82 14.91 4.04
CA THR A 593 -55.79 14.06 4.67
C THR A 593 -55.35 12.94 3.73
N GLU A 594 -56.30 12.36 2.97
CA GLU A 594 -55.98 11.36 1.94
C GLU A 594 -55.08 11.97 0.85
N PHE A 595 -55.40 13.17 0.38
CA PHE A 595 -54.59 13.88 -0.61
C PHE A 595 -53.19 14.19 -0.10
N VAL A 596 -53.05 14.72 1.13
CA VAL A 596 -51.75 15.03 1.72
C VAL A 596 -50.94 13.75 1.93
N GLY A 597 -51.54 12.67 2.42
CA GLY A 597 -50.85 11.40 2.63
C GLY A 597 -50.45 10.71 1.33
N ALA A 598 -51.32 10.72 0.31
CA ALA A 598 -50.99 10.26 -1.04
C ALA A 598 -49.86 11.09 -1.67
N THR A 599 -49.82 12.40 -1.42
CA THR A 599 -48.75 13.29 -1.88
C THR A 599 -47.43 13.00 -1.15
N MET A 600 -47.45 12.80 0.17
CA MET A 600 -46.27 12.41 0.95
C MET A 600 -45.73 11.04 0.54
N PHE A 601 -46.62 10.08 0.31
CA PHE A 601 -46.24 8.76 -0.21
C PHE A 601 -45.71 8.83 -1.66
N GLY A 602 -46.32 9.63 -2.52
CA GLY A 602 -45.85 9.87 -3.89
C GLY A 602 -44.48 10.54 -3.92
N THR A 603 -44.26 11.56 -3.10
CA THR A 603 -42.95 12.23 -2.98
C THR A 603 -41.87 11.29 -2.43
N TYR A 604 -42.21 10.43 -1.46
CA TYR A 604 -41.31 9.35 -1.02
C TYR A 604 -40.94 8.41 -2.17
N ASN A 605 -41.91 7.96 -2.98
CA ASN A 605 -41.64 7.07 -4.11
C ASN A 605 -40.77 7.74 -5.18
N VAL A 606 -40.98 9.04 -5.47
CA VAL A 606 -40.11 9.81 -6.38
C VAL A 606 -38.68 9.90 -5.83
N ILE A 607 -38.51 10.25 -4.56
CA ILE A 607 -37.18 10.37 -3.95
C ILE A 607 -36.48 9.01 -3.90
N SER A 608 -37.17 7.95 -3.47
CA SER A 608 -36.56 6.62 -3.32
C SER A 608 -36.27 5.95 -4.66
N LEU A 609 -37.25 5.86 -5.56
CA LEU A 609 -37.13 5.10 -6.81
C LEU A 609 -36.47 5.87 -7.94
N VAL A 610 -36.69 7.18 -8.04
CA VAL A 610 -36.15 7.98 -9.16
C VAL A 610 -34.83 8.62 -8.79
N VAL A 611 -34.70 9.19 -7.58
CA VAL A 611 -33.49 9.90 -7.19
C VAL A 611 -32.47 8.94 -6.58
N LEU A 612 -32.80 8.31 -5.44
CA LEU A 612 -31.86 7.52 -4.67
C LEU A 612 -31.40 6.26 -5.42
N LEU A 613 -32.31 5.52 -6.05
CA LEU A 613 -31.94 4.32 -6.81
C LEU A 613 -30.99 4.64 -7.98
N ASN A 614 -31.25 5.70 -8.74
CA ASN A 614 -30.38 6.11 -9.85
C ASN A 614 -29.03 6.63 -9.37
N MET A 615 -29.00 7.36 -8.25
CA MET A 615 -27.74 7.77 -7.61
C MET A 615 -26.92 6.57 -7.13
N LEU A 616 -27.57 5.54 -6.56
CA LEU A 616 -26.90 4.31 -6.14
C LEU A 616 -26.29 3.58 -7.35
N ILE A 617 -27.03 3.46 -8.46
CA ILE A 617 -26.52 2.85 -9.70
C ILE A 617 -25.30 3.63 -10.22
N ALA A 618 -25.37 4.96 -10.27
CA ALA A 618 -24.26 5.79 -10.72
C ALA A 618 -23.02 5.65 -9.84
N MET A 619 -23.21 5.63 -8.50
CA MET A 619 -22.13 5.44 -7.55
C MET A 619 -21.50 4.04 -7.68
N MET A 620 -22.33 2.99 -7.80
CA MET A 620 -21.85 1.62 -8.00
C MET A 620 -21.03 1.47 -9.29
N ASN A 621 -21.44 2.13 -10.38
CA ASN A 621 -20.68 2.09 -11.64
C ASN A 621 -19.28 2.70 -11.49
N ASN A 622 -19.16 3.85 -10.82
CA ASN A 622 -17.86 4.46 -10.57
C ASN A 622 -17.01 3.63 -9.58
N SER A 623 -17.60 3.15 -8.49
CA SER A 623 -16.92 2.26 -7.54
C SER A 623 -16.43 0.97 -8.22
N TYR A 624 -17.24 0.36 -9.09
CA TYR A 624 -16.84 -0.84 -9.83
C TYR A 624 -15.63 -0.59 -10.73
N GLN A 625 -15.60 0.54 -11.45
CA GLN A 625 -14.46 0.91 -12.29
C GLN A 625 -13.17 1.01 -11.49
N LEU A 626 -13.18 1.73 -10.36
CA LEU A 626 -12.01 1.87 -9.48
C LEU A 626 -11.55 0.53 -8.87
N ILE A 627 -12.50 -0.36 -8.54
CA ILE A 627 -12.19 -1.67 -7.98
C ILE A 627 -11.67 -2.64 -9.05
N ALA A 628 -12.17 -2.55 -10.28
CA ALA A 628 -11.81 -3.42 -11.39
C ALA A 628 -10.31 -3.39 -11.71
N ASP A 629 -9.69 -2.20 -11.65
CA ASP A 629 -8.26 -2.00 -11.90
C ASP A 629 -7.35 -2.88 -11.01
N HIS A 630 -7.78 -3.15 -9.79
CA HIS A 630 -7.02 -3.93 -8.79
C HIS A 630 -7.65 -5.30 -8.50
N ALA A 631 -8.75 -5.67 -9.17
CA ALA A 631 -9.55 -6.84 -8.81
C ALA A 631 -8.77 -8.15 -8.87
N ASP A 632 -7.90 -8.32 -9.87
CA ASP A 632 -7.08 -9.53 -10.01
C ASP A 632 -6.05 -9.69 -8.90
N ILE A 633 -5.44 -8.57 -8.46
CA ILE A 633 -4.46 -8.54 -7.38
C ILE A 633 -5.16 -8.89 -6.06
N GLU A 634 -6.32 -8.29 -5.81
CA GLU A 634 -7.12 -8.57 -4.62
C GLU A 634 -7.64 -10.01 -4.59
N TRP A 635 -8.10 -10.52 -5.74
CA TRP A 635 -8.54 -11.89 -5.87
C TRP A 635 -7.41 -12.88 -5.59
N LYS A 636 -6.22 -12.69 -6.19
CA LYS A 636 -5.05 -13.56 -5.91
C LYS A 636 -4.66 -13.52 -4.44
N PHE A 637 -4.75 -12.36 -3.78
CA PHE A 637 -4.50 -12.23 -2.35
C PHE A 637 -5.53 -13.01 -1.52
N ALA A 638 -6.83 -12.86 -1.80
CA ALA A 638 -7.90 -13.60 -1.13
C ALA A 638 -7.79 -15.12 -1.37
N ARG A 639 -7.50 -15.53 -2.60
CA ARG A 639 -7.23 -16.93 -2.96
C ARG A 639 -6.03 -17.49 -2.20
N THR A 640 -4.96 -16.71 -2.06
CA THR A 640 -3.77 -17.13 -1.31
C THR A 640 -4.09 -17.29 0.17
N LYS A 641 -4.87 -16.38 0.78
CA LYS A 641 -5.36 -16.55 2.15
C LYS A 641 -6.15 -17.85 2.31
N LEU A 642 -7.04 -18.16 1.36
CA LEU A 642 -7.75 -19.44 1.35
C LEU A 642 -6.77 -20.62 1.24
N TRP A 643 -5.79 -20.60 0.35
CA TRP A 643 -4.83 -21.70 0.22
C TRP A 643 -3.99 -21.90 1.49
N MET A 644 -3.57 -20.81 2.12
CA MET A 644 -2.76 -20.85 3.34
C MET A 644 -3.47 -21.54 4.50
N SER A 645 -4.80 -21.41 4.64
CA SER A 645 -5.56 -22.11 5.69
C SER A 645 -5.56 -23.64 5.50
N TYR A 646 -5.36 -24.13 4.28
CA TYR A 646 -5.26 -25.56 3.99
C TYR A 646 -3.82 -26.09 4.00
N PHE A 647 -2.80 -25.23 3.95
CA PHE A 647 -1.40 -25.66 4.07
C PHE A 647 -1.00 -26.04 5.49
N GLU A 648 -1.66 -25.47 6.50
CA GLU A 648 -1.38 -25.83 7.88
C GLU A 648 -1.85 -27.26 8.18
N GLU A 649 -1.04 -28.00 8.92
CA GLU A 649 -1.37 -29.37 9.35
C GLU A 649 -2.52 -29.40 10.36
N GLY A 650 -2.92 -28.25 10.92
CA GLY A 650 -4.13 -28.08 11.71
C GLY A 650 -5.40 -28.25 10.86
N GLY A 651 -6.30 -29.16 11.25
CA GLY A 651 -7.63 -29.26 10.64
C GLY A 651 -7.71 -30.06 9.33
N THR A 652 -6.87 -31.10 9.16
CA THR A 652 -6.89 -32.02 8.01
C THR A 652 -8.22 -32.73 7.80
N LEU A 653 -8.99 -32.96 8.85
CA LEU A 653 -10.27 -33.67 8.80
C LEU A 653 -11.43 -32.73 8.46
N PRO A 654 -12.27 -33.08 7.46
CA PRO A 654 -13.52 -32.37 7.22
C PRO A 654 -14.51 -32.61 8.35
N THR A 655 -15.42 -31.66 8.59
CA THR A 655 -16.65 -31.94 9.36
C THR A 655 -17.39 -33.08 8.66
N PRO A 656 -18.06 -34.02 9.34
CA PRO A 656 -18.28 -34.16 10.78
C PRO A 656 -17.13 -34.88 11.51
N PHE A 657 -16.17 -35.46 10.79
CA PHE A 657 -15.12 -36.31 11.36
C PHE A 657 -14.11 -35.57 12.25
N ASN A 658 -14.11 -34.23 12.22
CA ASN A 658 -13.31 -33.37 13.09
C ASN A 658 -13.69 -33.48 14.60
N VAL A 659 -14.92 -33.90 14.92
CA VAL A 659 -15.37 -34.06 16.32
C VAL A 659 -14.72 -35.26 16.99
N ILE A 660 -14.36 -36.30 16.23
CA ILE A 660 -13.75 -37.52 16.77
C ILE A 660 -12.30 -37.18 17.17
N PRO A 661 -11.99 -37.07 18.47
CA PRO A 661 -10.66 -36.67 18.89
C PRO A 661 -9.68 -37.79 18.54
N SER A 662 -8.57 -37.43 17.91
CA SER A 662 -7.45 -38.34 17.76
C SER A 662 -6.99 -38.84 19.15
N PRO A 663 -6.52 -40.09 19.30
CA PRO A 663 -6.01 -40.59 20.58
C PRO A 663 -4.90 -39.70 21.19
N LYS A 664 -4.16 -38.99 20.32
CA LYS A 664 -3.15 -38.00 20.72
C LYS A 664 -3.76 -36.72 21.28
N SER A 665 -4.80 -36.16 20.67
CA SER A 665 -5.44 -34.92 21.15
C SER A 665 -6.15 -35.14 22.48
N LEU A 666 -6.76 -36.30 22.69
CA LEU A 666 -7.28 -36.73 23.99
C LEU A 666 -6.16 -36.78 25.05
N TRP A 667 -5.00 -37.35 24.72
CA TRP A 667 -3.85 -37.37 25.62
C TRP A 667 -3.28 -35.96 25.91
N TYR A 668 -3.22 -35.08 24.92
CA TYR A 668 -2.80 -33.68 25.13
C TYR A 668 -3.82 -32.88 25.95
N LEU A 669 -5.12 -33.08 25.73
CA LEU A 669 -6.20 -32.47 26.50
C LEU A 669 -6.15 -32.94 27.96
N ILE A 670 -6.01 -34.24 28.19
CA ILE A 670 -5.81 -34.83 29.53
C ILE A 670 -4.55 -34.23 30.16
N LYS A 671 -3.42 -34.16 29.44
CA LYS A 671 -2.17 -33.55 29.94
C LYS A 671 -2.31 -32.06 30.21
N TRP A 672 -3.13 -31.33 29.47
CA TRP A 672 -3.42 -29.90 29.67
C TRP A 672 -4.32 -29.68 30.89
N LEU A 673 -5.42 -30.43 31.01
CA LEU A 673 -6.26 -30.48 32.21
C LEU A 673 -5.45 -30.86 33.44
N TRP A 674 -4.55 -31.85 33.32
CA TRP A 674 -3.68 -32.28 34.42
C TRP A 674 -2.61 -31.24 34.77
N ARG A 675 -2.15 -30.42 33.81
CA ARG A 675 -1.27 -29.26 34.09
C ARG A 675 -1.99 -28.12 34.79
N HIS A 676 -3.27 -27.89 34.47
CA HIS A 676 -4.07 -26.87 35.15
C HIS A 676 -4.52 -27.31 36.55
N LEU A 677 -4.85 -28.59 36.73
CA LEU A 677 -5.30 -29.15 38.02
C LEU A 677 -4.13 -29.53 38.94
N CYS A 678 -2.98 -29.97 38.41
CA CYS A 678 -1.75 -30.19 39.17
C CYS A 678 -0.70 -29.16 38.74
N LYS A 679 -0.43 -28.16 39.59
CA LYS A 679 0.66 -27.15 39.44
C LYS A 679 2.07 -27.76 39.52
N LYS A 680 2.36 -28.88 38.85
CA LYS A 680 3.74 -29.31 38.63
C LYS A 680 4.30 -28.55 37.44
N LYS A 681 5.22 -27.61 37.72
CA LYS A 681 6.18 -27.11 36.74
C LYS A 681 6.99 -28.30 36.24
N ILE A 682 6.48 -29.00 35.22
CA ILE A 682 7.29 -29.90 34.41
C ILE A 682 8.30 -29.00 33.72
N ARG A 683 9.48 -28.82 34.35
CA ARG A 683 10.67 -28.30 33.69
C ARG A 683 10.82 -29.16 32.44
N ARG A 684 10.70 -28.55 31.26
CA ARG A 684 11.15 -29.16 30.00
C ARG A 684 12.54 -29.74 30.29
N LYS A 685 12.77 -31.02 29.95
CA LYS A 685 14.12 -31.60 30.05
C LYS A 685 15.09 -30.58 29.42
N PRO A 686 16.17 -30.17 30.11
CA PRO A 686 17.17 -29.35 29.46
C PRO A 686 17.63 -30.12 28.23
N GLU A 687 17.35 -29.57 27.06
CA GLU A 687 17.86 -30.13 25.82
C GLU A 687 19.38 -30.13 25.91
N SER A 688 20.02 -31.17 25.37
CA SER A 688 21.48 -31.26 25.37
C SER A 688 22.07 -30.00 24.76
N PHE A 689 23.10 -29.41 25.39
CA PHE A 689 23.79 -28.22 24.87
C PHE A 689 24.22 -28.41 23.39
N GLY A 690 24.48 -29.64 22.96
CA GLY A 690 24.78 -29.98 21.57
C GLY A 690 23.60 -29.82 20.59
N THR A 691 22.34 -30.01 21.00
CA THR A 691 21.18 -29.78 20.12
C THR A 691 20.88 -28.29 19.99
N ILE A 692 21.11 -27.51 21.05
CA ILE A 692 21.00 -26.04 21.03
C ILE A 692 22.07 -25.44 20.11
N GLY A 693 23.32 -25.90 20.24
CA GLY A 693 24.43 -25.47 19.37
C GLY A 693 24.19 -25.76 17.88
N ARG A 694 23.63 -26.94 17.55
CA ARG A 694 23.25 -27.26 16.16
C ARG A 694 22.16 -26.34 15.63
N ARG A 695 21.12 -26.04 16.41
CA ARG A 695 20.05 -25.10 16.00
C ARG A 695 20.58 -23.69 15.80
N ALA A 696 21.46 -23.21 16.70
CA ALA A 696 22.10 -21.90 16.54
C ALA A 696 22.95 -21.84 15.25
N ALA A 697 23.70 -22.91 14.95
CA ALA A 697 24.47 -23.01 13.72
C ALA A 697 23.58 -23.05 12.46
N ASP A 698 22.46 -23.80 12.50
CA ASP A 698 21.50 -23.86 11.40
C ASP A 698 20.79 -22.52 11.19
N ASN A 699 20.42 -21.81 12.27
CA ASN A 699 19.84 -20.48 12.20
C ASN A 699 20.82 -19.47 11.59
N LEU A 700 22.07 -19.48 12.04
CA LEU A 700 23.13 -18.61 11.50
C LEU A 700 23.39 -18.90 10.02
N ARG A 701 23.40 -20.18 9.62
CA ARG A 701 23.54 -20.59 8.22
C ARG A 701 22.36 -20.09 7.37
N ARG A 702 21.12 -20.24 7.85
CA ARG A 702 19.92 -19.71 7.18
C ARG A 702 19.98 -18.18 7.06
N HIS A 703 20.41 -17.50 8.11
CA HIS A 703 20.58 -16.05 8.12
C HIS A 703 21.63 -15.58 7.10
N HIS A 704 22.81 -16.19 7.07
CA HIS A 704 23.82 -15.86 6.06
C HIS A 704 23.34 -16.14 4.63
N GLN A 705 22.65 -17.26 4.38
CA GLN A 705 22.07 -17.55 3.08
C GLN A 705 21.02 -16.52 2.67
N TYR A 706 20.15 -16.12 3.61
CA TYR A 706 19.17 -15.06 3.38
C TYR A 706 19.86 -13.74 3.05
N GLN A 707 20.84 -13.31 3.84
CA GLN A 707 21.58 -12.07 3.63
C GLN A 707 22.34 -12.04 2.30
N GLU A 708 22.91 -13.16 1.87
CA GLU A 708 23.53 -13.27 0.55
C GLU A 708 22.51 -13.10 -0.59
N VAL A 709 21.34 -13.73 -0.47
CA VAL A 709 20.23 -13.56 -1.42
C VAL A 709 19.75 -12.12 -1.42
N MET A 710 19.55 -11.51 -0.25
CA MET A 710 19.12 -10.11 -0.12
C MET A 710 20.10 -9.14 -0.76
N ARG A 711 21.41 -9.30 -0.51
CA ARG A 711 22.45 -8.49 -1.17
C ARG A 711 22.39 -8.61 -2.70
N ASN A 712 22.18 -9.82 -3.21
CA ASN A 712 22.06 -10.03 -4.66
C ASN A 712 20.79 -9.40 -5.23
N LEU A 713 19.66 -9.48 -4.52
CA LEU A 713 18.41 -8.85 -4.93
C LEU A 713 18.48 -7.33 -4.91
N VAL A 714 18.96 -6.73 -3.82
CA VAL A 714 19.13 -5.28 -3.71
C VAL A 714 20.06 -4.76 -4.81
N LYS A 715 21.18 -5.44 -5.08
CA LYS A 715 22.09 -5.07 -6.16
C LYS A 715 21.42 -5.12 -7.54
N ARG A 716 20.61 -6.15 -7.82
CA ARG A 716 19.85 -6.28 -9.07
C ARG A 716 18.76 -5.20 -9.16
N TYR A 717 18.05 -4.95 -8.06
CA TYR A 717 17.00 -3.95 -7.97
C TYR A 717 17.54 -2.56 -8.25
N VAL A 718 18.62 -2.14 -7.57
CA VAL A 718 19.25 -0.84 -7.79
C VAL A 718 19.73 -0.70 -9.23
N ALA A 719 20.34 -1.74 -9.80
CA ALA A 719 20.77 -1.72 -11.20
C ALA A 719 19.59 -1.62 -12.20
N ALA A 720 18.47 -2.30 -11.92
CA ALA A 720 17.25 -2.22 -12.72
C ALA A 720 16.63 -0.82 -12.61
N MET A 721 16.43 -0.32 -11.39
CA MET A 721 15.86 1.00 -11.11
C MET A 721 16.64 2.12 -11.81
N ILE A 722 17.98 2.13 -11.73
CA ILE A 722 18.82 3.15 -12.39
C ILE A 722 18.68 3.06 -13.92
N ARG A 723 18.61 1.85 -14.47
CA ARG A 723 18.46 1.66 -15.92
C ARG A 723 17.08 2.11 -16.39
N ASP A 724 16.04 1.74 -15.65
CA ASP A 724 14.66 2.00 -16.02
C ASP A 724 14.36 3.52 -15.88
N ALA A 725 14.89 4.19 -14.85
CA ALA A 725 14.86 5.65 -14.70
C ALA A 725 15.49 6.37 -15.92
N LYS A 726 16.67 5.93 -16.36
CA LYS A 726 17.34 6.47 -17.57
C LYS A 726 16.55 6.29 -18.87
N THR A 727 15.65 5.29 -18.94
CA THR A 727 14.86 5.01 -20.14
C THR A 727 13.48 5.66 -20.14
N GLU A 728 12.89 5.90 -18.97
CA GLU A 728 11.51 6.39 -18.84
C GLU A 728 11.43 7.91 -18.64
N GLU A 729 12.49 8.56 -18.17
CA GLU A 729 12.51 10.02 -18.02
C GLU A 729 12.56 10.72 -19.38
N GLY A 730 11.51 11.52 -19.67
CA GLY A 730 11.49 12.39 -20.83
C GLY A 730 12.54 13.49 -20.73
N LEU A 731 13.02 13.99 -21.88
CA LEU A 731 13.93 15.15 -21.91
C LEU A 731 13.21 16.39 -21.39
N THR A 732 13.70 16.95 -20.29
CA THR A 732 13.21 18.21 -19.71
C THR A 732 13.91 19.42 -20.37
N GLU A 733 13.36 20.62 -20.17
CA GLU A 733 14.02 21.87 -20.61
C GLU A 733 15.37 22.07 -19.92
N GLU A 734 15.54 21.54 -18.70
CA GLU A 734 16.77 21.64 -17.92
C GLU A 734 17.93 20.90 -18.60
N ASN A 735 17.69 19.67 -19.07
CA ASN A 735 18.66 18.89 -19.84
C ASN A 735 19.11 19.65 -21.13
N PHE A 736 18.23 20.45 -21.73
CA PHE A 736 18.59 21.29 -22.87
C PHE A 736 19.42 22.51 -22.46
N LYS A 737 19.13 23.13 -21.31
CA LYS A 737 19.94 24.23 -20.77
C LYS A 737 21.35 23.76 -20.42
N GLU A 738 21.50 22.58 -19.83
CA GLU A 738 22.77 21.90 -19.58
C GLU A 738 23.57 21.75 -20.89
N LEU A 739 23.01 21.09 -21.90
CA LEU A 739 23.69 20.90 -23.18
C LEU A 739 24.09 22.23 -23.85
N LYS A 740 23.21 23.24 -23.78
CA LYS A 740 23.49 24.58 -24.30
C LYS A 740 24.67 25.21 -23.54
N GLN A 741 24.74 25.00 -22.23
CA GLN A 741 25.80 25.52 -21.41
C GLN A 741 27.14 24.86 -21.74
N ASP A 742 27.18 23.53 -21.86
CA ASP A 742 28.41 22.81 -22.22
C ASP A 742 28.99 23.27 -23.55
N ILE A 743 28.13 23.53 -24.53
CA ILE A 743 28.54 24.09 -25.82
C ILE A 743 29.07 25.53 -25.64
N SER A 744 28.45 26.32 -24.76
CA SER A 744 28.83 27.70 -24.50
C SER A 744 30.17 27.79 -23.75
N SER A 745 30.36 27.03 -22.67
CA SER A 745 31.59 26.96 -21.90
C SER A 745 32.74 26.49 -22.79
N PHE A 746 32.54 25.41 -23.55
CA PHE A 746 33.52 24.91 -24.52
C PHE A 746 33.90 25.98 -25.57
N ARG A 747 32.92 26.72 -26.08
CA ARG A 747 33.18 27.84 -27.01
C ARG A 747 34.07 28.90 -26.37
N PHE A 748 33.81 29.29 -25.13
CA PHE A 748 34.61 30.30 -24.43
C PHE A 748 36.02 29.81 -24.10
N GLU A 749 36.16 28.53 -23.73
CA GLU A 749 37.45 27.92 -23.48
C GLU A 749 38.33 27.88 -24.75
N VAL A 750 37.76 27.41 -25.87
CA VAL A 750 38.44 27.40 -27.18
C VAL A 750 38.85 28.82 -27.61
N LEU A 751 37.95 29.79 -27.47
CA LEU A 751 38.26 31.19 -27.75
C LEU A 751 39.34 31.75 -26.81
N GLY A 752 39.35 31.33 -25.54
CA GLY A 752 40.37 31.66 -24.55
C GLY A 752 41.74 31.16 -24.97
N LEU A 753 41.85 29.89 -25.39
CA LEU A 753 43.10 29.30 -25.89
C LEU A 753 43.59 30.00 -27.18
N LEU A 754 42.68 30.33 -28.09
CA LEU A 754 43.01 31.04 -29.34
C LEU A 754 43.40 32.52 -29.13
N LYS A 755 42.84 33.19 -28.11
CA LYS A 755 43.23 34.56 -27.76
C LYS A 755 44.49 34.61 -26.91
N GLY A 756 44.68 33.66 -25.99
CA GLY A 756 45.90 33.50 -25.19
C GLY A 756 47.13 33.24 -26.07
N SER A 757 46.98 32.39 -27.09
CA SER A 757 48.02 32.13 -28.10
C SER A 757 48.33 33.33 -29.00
N LYS A 758 47.35 34.22 -29.25
CA LYS A 758 47.59 35.50 -29.92
C LYS A 758 48.31 36.52 -29.04
N LEU A 759 48.13 36.48 -27.71
CA LEU A 759 48.83 37.39 -26.79
C LEU A 759 50.30 37.00 -26.58
N SER A 760 50.64 35.71 -26.62
CA SER A 760 52.04 35.24 -26.63
C SER A 760 52.80 35.58 -27.91
N ASN A 761 52.09 35.81 -29.02
CA ASN A 761 52.68 36.22 -30.30
C ASN A 761 52.72 37.74 -30.52
N LEU A 762 52.34 38.55 -29.52
CA LEU A 762 52.30 40.02 -29.60
C LEU A 762 53.19 40.71 -28.56
N GLN A 763 54.40 40.20 -28.33
CA GLN A 763 55.49 41.02 -27.79
C GLN A 763 56.46 41.42 -28.92
N ASN A 764 56.32 42.70 -29.31
CA ASN A 764 57.17 43.55 -30.16
C ASN A 764 57.06 43.48 -31.70
N PRO A 765 57.14 44.65 -32.40
CA PRO A 765 56.58 45.96 -32.04
C PRO A 765 56.00 46.76 -33.24
N LYS A 766 55.41 47.92 -32.90
CA LYS A 766 55.30 49.21 -33.65
C LYS A 766 53.93 49.62 -34.22
N THR A 767 53.34 50.57 -33.49
CA THR A 767 52.82 51.89 -33.94
C THR A 767 52.07 51.95 -35.28
N ASN A 768 50.76 52.20 -35.23
CA ASN A 768 50.24 53.53 -35.59
C ASN A 768 48.77 53.70 -35.20
N LYS A 769 48.46 54.94 -34.82
CA LYS A 769 47.13 55.49 -34.57
C LYS A 769 46.30 55.46 -35.84
N GLU A 770 45.01 55.16 -35.74
CA GLU A 770 43.94 56.12 -36.04
C GLU A 770 42.56 55.55 -35.70
N ALA A 771 41.72 56.42 -35.17
CA ALA A 771 40.37 56.17 -34.69
C ALA A 771 39.38 56.63 -35.75
N VAL A 772 38.34 55.85 -36.04
CA VAL A 772 37.04 56.39 -36.49
C VAL A 772 35.91 55.46 -36.04
N SER A 773 35.07 56.00 -35.16
CA SER A 773 33.71 55.60 -34.82
C SER A 773 32.73 55.93 -35.96
N LEU A 774 31.71 55.12 -36.21
CA LEU A 774 30.30 55.57 -36.21
C LEU A 774 29.30 54.46 -36.55
N SER A 775 28.17 54.60 -35.88
CA SER A 775 26.98 53.78 -35.73
C SER A 775 25.93 53.97 -36.82
N GLU A 776 25.14 52.91 -36.97
CA GLU A 776 23.72 52.76 -37.36
C GLU A 776 22.87 54.00 -37.69
N THR A 777 22.01 53.87 -38.71
CA THR A 777 20.64 54.40 -38.69
C THR A 777 19.70 53.65 -39.66
N GLU A 778 18.44 53.51 -39.22
CA GLU A 778 17.24 52.88 -39.80
C GLU A 778 16.68 53.71 -41.00
N GLU A 779 15.65 53.39 -41.81
CA GLU A 779 14.29 52.88 -41.55
C GLU A 779 13.47 52.80 -42.90
N LYS A 780 12.49 51.85 -43.03
CA LYS A 780 11.15 51.83 -43.75
C LYS A 780 11.00 52.27 -45.25
N SER A 781 10.07 51.83 -46.13
CA SER A 781 8.76 51.14 -46.12
C SER A 781 8.31 50.65 -47.53
N GLU A 782 7.21 49.88 -47.58
CA GLU A 782 6.46 49.13 -48.63
C GLU A 782 5.89 49.99 -49.82
N ASN A 783 5.31 49.55 -50.96
CA ASN A 783 4.55 48.33 -51.33
C ASN A 783 4.34 48.18 -52.89
N GLU A 784 4.11 46.93 -53.37
CA GLU A 784 3.38 46.42 -54.58
C GLU A 784 3.74 46.84 -56.05
N GLY A 785 3.82 45.97 -57.08
CA GLY A 785 3.65 44.52 -57.19
C GLY A 785 3.88 43.89 -58.59
N ASN A 786 3.90 42.55 -58.58
CA ASN A 786 3.52 41.55 -59.60
C ASN A 786 4.48 40.92 -60.66
N LYS A 787 4.64 39.60 -60.46
CA LYS A 787 4.83 38.43 -61.39
C LYS A 787 6.23 37.86 -61.73
N LYS A 788 6.41 36.67 -61.14
CA LYS A 788 6.98 35.40 -61.66
C LYS A 788 8.51 35.24 -61.79
N GLY A 789 9.08 34.54 -60.81
CA GLY A 789 10.33 33.78 -60.91
C GLY A 789 10.57 32.99 -59.62
N LYS A 790 10.54 31.65 -59.68
CA LYS A 790 10.63 30.73 -58.54
C LYS A 790 11.92 30.96 -57.72
N LYS A 791 11.76 31.23 -56.41
CA LYS A 791 12.84 31.12 -55.41
C LYS A 791 12.99 29.66 -54.98
N LYS A 792 14.22 29.15 -54.96
CA LYS A 792 14.67 28.16 -53.98
C LYS A 792 15.89 28.72 -53.26
N THR A 793 15.77 28.70 -51.94
CA THR A 793 16.72 28.98 -50.88
C THR A 793 17.98 28.13 -50.99
N PHE A 794 19.16 28.71 -50.81
CA PHE A 794 20.35 27.95 -50.42
C PHE A 794 20.48 27.98 -48.90
N SER A 795 20.27 26.81 -48.31
CA SER A 795 20.54 26.48 -46.92
C SER A 795 21.98 25.97 -46.77
N LEU A 796 22.55 26.20 -45.59
CA LEU A 796 23.72 25.56 -45.00
C LEU A 796 23.73 24.03 -45.19
N PHE A 797 24.29 23.54 -46.29
CA PHE A 797 24.56 22.11 -46.51
C PHE A 797 25.69 21.90 -47.52
N ASP A 798 26.81 22.62 -47.37
CA ASP A 798 27.98 22.47 -48.26
C ASP A 798 29.31 22.27 -47.50
N ILE A 799 29.30 21.71 -46.29
CA ILE A 799 30.54 21.25 -45.62
C ILE A 799 30.31 19.90 -44.92
N THR A 800 29.86 18.91 -45.69
CA THR A 800 30.09 17.50 -45.31
C THR A 800 29.96 16.66 -46.57
N THR A 801 31.07 16.46 -47.28
CA THR A 801 31.32 15.29 -48.14
C THR A 801 32.70 15.44 -48.79
N MET A 802 33.75 15.06 -48.08
CA MET A 802 34.90 14.43 -48.73
C MET A 802 35.30 13.20 -47.91
N ILE A 803 35.49 12.10 -48.64
CA ILE A 803 35.99 10.78 -48.24
C ILE A 803 34.90 9.69 -48.18
N HIS A 804 34.61 9.16 -49.36
CA HIS A 804 34.32 7.75 -49.58
C HIS A 804 35.51 7.13 -50.32
N PRO A 805 35.75 5.82 -50.17
CA PRO A 805 35.74 5.02 -51.39
C PRO A 805 34.97 3.69 -51.26
N ARG A 806 34.12 3.50 -52.29
CA ARG A 806 33.78 2.30 -53.08
C ARG A 806 33.61 0.91 -52.43
N SER A 807 32.44 0.36 -52.76
CA SER A 807 31.92 -0.99 -52.64
C SER A 807 32.59 -2.03 -53.54
N ALA A 808 32.55 -3.29 -53.10
CA ALA A 808 32.46 -4.47 -53.94
C ALA A 808 31.61 -5.53 -53.20
N THR A 809 30.75 -6.21 -53.97
CA THR A 809 29.64 -7.07 -53.53
C THR A 809 29.91 -8.57 -53.73
N ILE A 810 29.08 -9.38 -53.05
CA ILE A 810 28.63 -10.78 -53.34
C ILE A 810 29.46 -11.93 -52.72
N ALA A 811 28.87 -12.68 -51.77
CA ALA A 811 28.43 -14.09 -51.92
C ALA A 811 28.13 -14.78 -50.56
N SER A 812 27.10 -15.62 -50.57
CA SER A 812 26.57 -16.50 -49.53
C SER A 812 27.40 -17.75 -49.25
N GLU A 813 27.42 -18.27 -48.00
CA GLU A 813 27.09 -19.66 -47.60
C GLU A 813 27.59 -20.03 -46.18
N ALA A 814 27.06 -21.14 -45.65
CA ALA A 814 27.00 -21.56 -44.25
C ALA A 814 28.09 -22.56 -43.79
N HIS A 815 28.04 -22.87 -42.47
CA HIS A 815 28.57 -24.03 -41.70
C HIS A 815 29.95 -23.98 -41.00
N ASN A 816 29.86 -24.08 -39.66
CA ASN A 816 30.54 -24.94 -38.67
C ASN A 816 32.07 -25.28 -38.71
N VAL A 817 32.60 -25.36 -37.47
CA VAL A 817 33.67 -26.26 -36.93
C VAL A 817 35.02 -25.61 -36.52
N SER A 818 35.14 -25.42 -35.20
CA SER A 818 36.26 -25.76 -34.28
C SER A 818 37.65 -25.06 -34.27
N ASN A 819 38.18 -25.04 -33.05
CA ASN A 819 39.58 -25.09 -32.58
C ASN A 819 40.37 -23.79 -32.37
N GLY A 820 40.24 -23.31 -31.13
CA GLY A 820 41.30 -23.04 -30.14
C GLY A 820 42.74 -22.77 -30.56
N SER A 821 43.31 -21.71 -29.98
CA SER A 821 44.67 -21.72 -29.45
C SER A 821 44.89 -20.54 -28.49
N ALA A 822 45.47 -20.86 -27.34
CA ALA A 822 45.87 -19.97 -26.26
C ALA A 822 47.24 -19.29 -26.53
N MET A 823 47.53 -18.21 -25.81
CA MET A 823 48.77 -17.92 -25.05
C MET A 823 48.88 -16.40 -24.77
N MET A 824 48.80 -16.02 -23.49
CA MET A 824 49.92 -15.59 -22.62
C MET A 824 50.28 -14.10 -22.73
N VAL A 825 50.04 -13.36 -21.65
CA VAL A 825 50.89 -12.24 -21.24
C VAL A 825 51.20 -12.41 -19.75
N SER A 826 52.49 -12.39 -19.48
CA SER A 826 53.18 -12.62 -18.21
C SER A 826 53.20 -11.42 -17.27
N GLU A 827 53.35 -11.73 -15.99
CA GLU A 827 53.50 -10.85 -14.82
C GLU A 827 54.65 -9.83 -14.91
N SER A 828 54.53 -8.76 -14.11
CA SER A 828 55.67 -8.26 -13.33
C SER A 828 55.23 -7.78 -11.92
N THR A 829 56.21 -7.81 -11.03
CA THR A 829 56.19 -8.00 -9.56
C THR A 829 55.98 -6.76 -8.67
N LYS A 830 55.22 -6.99 -7.58
CA LYS A 830 55.42 -6.61 -6.16
C LYS A 830 56.13 -5.29 -5.77
N GLU A 831 55.42 -4.49 -4.96
CA GLU A 831 56.00 -3.75 -3.83
C GLU A 831 55.19 -3.94 -2.53
N LYS A 832 55.91 -3.98 -1.41
CA LYS A 832 55.46 -4.26 -0.04
C LYS A 832 54.87 -3.01 0.61
N GLN A 833 53.75 -3.12 1.33
CA GLN A 833 53.39 -2.15 2.37
C GLN A 833 52.86 -2.80 3.64
N LYS A 834 53.24 -2.17 4.74
CA LYS A 834 53.36 -2.65 6.12
C LYS A 834 52.02 -3.02 6.76
N ARG A 835 52.00 -4.14 7.49
CA ARG A 835 51.01 -4.40 8.54
C ARG A 835 51.31 -3.48 9.73
N VAL A 836 50.34 -2.66 10.11
CA VAL A 836 50.27 -2.04 11.44
C VAL A 836 49.21 -2.81 12.22
N ASN A 837 49.63 -3.49 13.28
CA ASN A 837 48.72 -4.03 14.28
C ASN A 837 48.21 -2.85 15.09
N PHE A 838 46.88 -2.71 15.20
CA PHE A 838 46.25 -1.94 16.25
C PHE A 838 45.73 -2.91 17.31
N ASP A 839 46.41 -2.92 18.46
CA ASP A 839 45.88 -3.48 19.70
C ASP A 839 44.70 -2.62 20.16
N TYR A 840 43.56 -3.26 20.40
CA TYR A 840 42.44 -2.66 21.13
C TYR A 840 42.42 -3.26 22.54
N ASP A 841 43.07 -2.58 23.48
CA ASP A 841 42.72 -2.65 24.89
C ASP A 841 41.58 -1.65 25.14
N LEU A 842 40.38 -2.15 25.42
CA LEU A 842 39.22 -1.38 25.86
C LEU A 842 38.90 -1.75 27.31
N PRO A 843 38.81 -0.79 28.24
CA PRO A 843 38.55 -1.07 29.65
C PRO A 843 37.08 -1.45 29.92
N ASP A 844 36.94 -2.44 30.78
CA ASP A 844 35.75 -3.26 31.10
C ASP A 844 34.67 -2.56 31.96
N THR A 845 34.44 -1.25 31.79
CA THR A 845 33.64 -0.45 32.76
C THR A 845 32.49 0.38 32.18
N VAL A 846 31.89 -0.01 31.05
CA VAL A 846 30.67 0.66 30.53
C VAL A 846 29.49 -0.30 30.28
N VAL A 847 29.70 -1.62 30.32
CA VAL A 847 28.63 -2.60 30.04
C VAL A 847 27.76 -2.95 31.26
N ARG A 848 28.13 -2.52 32.48
CA ARG A 848 27.36 -2.84 33.71
C ARG A 848 26.28 -1.83 34.12
N ASN A 849 26.21 -0.64 33.51
CA ASN A 849 25.18 0.36 33.87
C ASN A 849 23.99 0.44 32.91
N ALA A 850 23.96 -0.36 31.84
CA ALA A 850 22.81 -0.46 30.92
C ALA A 850 21.79 -1.56 31.31
N PHE A 851 22.11 -2.42 32.28
CA PHE A 851 21.25 -3.53 32.70
C PHE A 851 20.45 -3.28 34.00
N ALA A 852 20.69 -2.17 34.70
CA ALA A 852 20.01 -1.86 35.96
C ALA A 852 18.68 -1.10 35.80
N GLY A 853 18.38 -0.54 34.61
CA GLY A 853 17.14 0.22 34.35
C GLY A 853 15.93 -0.61 33.89
N PHE A 854 16.13 -1.91 33.60
CA PHE A 854 15.07 -2.76 33.03
C PHE A 854 14.28 -3.56 34.08
N GLU A 855 14.72 -3.60 35.35
CA GLU A 855 14.00 -4.31 36.43
C GLU A 855 12.94 -3.46 37.14
N ASP A 856 13.00 -2.12 37.06
CA ASP A 856 12.02 -1.25 37.72
C ASP A 856 10.75 -0.99 36.88
N CYS A 857 10.83 -1.06 35.55
CA CYS A 857 9.64 -0.96 34.68
C CYS A 857 8.70 -2.19 34.78
N LYS A 858 9.20 -3.33 35.26
CA LYS A 858 8.40 -4.56 35.36
C LYS A 858 7.52 -4.62 36.60
N LYS A 859 7.77 -3.78 37.62
CA LYS A 859 6.95 -3.71 38.84
C LYS A 859 5.72 -2.80 38.69
N MET A 860 5.71 -1.89 37.71
CA MET A 860 4.61 -0.93 37.55
C MET A 860 3.44 -1.47 36.71
N PHE A 861 3.64 -2.54 35.93
CA PHE A 861 2.59 -3.17 35.12
C PHE A 861 1.75 -4.23 35.85
N LEU A 862 1.95 -4.41 37.16
CA LEU A 862 1.20 -5.37 38.00
C LEU A 862 0.26 -4.70 39.02
N SER A 863 0.04 -3.38 38.94
CA SER A 863 -0.90 -2.66 39.82
C SER A 863 -1.89 -1.73 39.11
N LEU A 864 -2.19 -2.01 37.83
CA LEU A 864 -3.33 -1.52 37.07
C LEU A 864 -3.93 -2.73 36.34
#